data_AF-A0A830DEG7-F1
#
_entry.id   AF-A0A830DEG7-F1
#
_cell.length_a   1.000
_cell.length_b   1.000
_cell.length_c   1.000
_cell.angle_alpha   90.00
_cell.angle_beta   90.00
_cell.angle_gamma   90.00
#
_symmetry.space_group_name_H-M   'P 1'
#
loop_
_entity.id
_entity.type
_entity.pdbx_description
1 polymer ?
#
loop_
_entity_poly.entity_id
_entity_poly.type
_entity_poly.pdbx_seq_one_letter_code
_entity_poly.pdbx_strand_id
1 'polypeptide(L)'
;MCSKTILTKDTLGSWFFVKNSKERATLPPGPPKWPIFGNLLQLGQLPHRDFASLCDKYGPLVYIRLGRVDAITTNDPDIIREILRQQDDVFASRPRTLAAERLAYGCGDVALAPIGPKWKRLRRICMEHLLTTKRLESFASHRADEAQHLVKDVWAMAQKGGEVNLREVLGAFSMNNVTRMLLGKQYFGAESAGPQEAMEFMHITHELFWLLGLIYLGDYLPIWRWVDPFGCEKRMRNVEKRVDDFHAKILEQHRKRRENGGVSDEGDMDFVDVLLSLPGEDGKEHMDDVEIKALIQDMIAAATDTSAVTNEWAMAEVIKHPHVLKKAQQELDTIVGPNRMVQEPDLVHLNYLRCIVRETFRMHPAGPFLIPHESIRPTTINGYYIPDRTRVFINTHGLGRNTKIWDSVDEFEPDRHLPADGSRVEISHGADFKILPFSAGKRKCPGAPLGVTLVLMALARLLHAFDWTPAGGLRPKDIDTTEVYGMTMPKAQPLVVVAKPRLAAHLLLLIDFILHLNHCKELTNYRKERTQAQPVMFLRRVVSKLKLVPKSRFFSSDSTHDVSKVIAELNQEMEYVFGEPPASGPTGSSNNQTSISQESHLPTNDATKKDPITRLTHIGSKGEAQMVDISSKEITKRVAIASCKVILGRKVFDLVSANQMEKGDVLGVAKIAGVCGAKQTSNLIPLCHNINLSHVQLDLKLNPLDLSVEIQGQAVSTGKTGVEMEALTAVTIAGLTVYDMCKAGSKDIQITDIRLEHKSGGRPLMKLSPTSTQSPIDFHVASDVAHPRRDDVIMAVNEPNRVEL
;
A
#
# COMPACT_ATOMS: atom_id res chain seq x y z
N MET A 1 27.20 12.63 85.37
CA MET A 1 27.03 13.76 84.44
C MET A 1 25.88 13.39 83.49
N CYS A 2 24.58 13.62 83.73
CA CYS A 2 23.80 14.74 84.28
C CYS A 2 23.86 16.03 83.46
N SER A 3 22.92 16.20 82.51
CA SER A 3 22.06 17.38 82.28
C SER A 3 21.25 17.16 80.99
N LYS A 4 19.93 16.92 81.04
CA LYS A 4 18.82 17.90 81.11
C LYS A 4 18.87 18.99 80.04
N THR A 5 17.89 19.01 79.14
CA THR A 5 17.12 20.18 78.63
C THR A 5 15.94 19.61 77.80
N ILE A 6 14.76 19.40 78.42
CA ILE A 6 13.56 20.27 78.44
C ILE A 6 12.97 20.57 77.05
N LEU A 7 11.74 20.07 76.87
CA LEU A 7 10.77 20.33 75.82
C LEU A 7 10.22 21.77 75.87
N THR A 8 10.04 22.39 74.70
CA THR A 8 8.94 23.32 74.38
C THR A 8 8.50 23.01 72.94
N LYS A 9 7.43 22.23 72.73
CA LYS A 9 6.06 22.72 72.43
C LYS A 9 6.05 24.04 71.66
N ASP A 10 5.98 23.94 70.34
CA ASP A 10 4.89 24.52 69.51
C ASP A 10 5.37 24.75 68.07
N THR A 11 5.10 23.77 67.21
CA THR A 11 4.70 23.99 65.82
C THR A 11 3.88 22.76 65.40
N LEU A 12 2.70 22.68 66.00
CA LEU A 12 1.55 21.95 65.47
C LEU A 12 1.20 22.53 64.09
N GLY A 13 1.07 21.68 63.07
CA GLY A 13 0.40 22.08 61.84
C GLY A 13 0.82 21.31 60.60
N SER A 14 0.12 20.20 60.35
CA SER A 14 -0.09 19.61 59.03
C SER A 14 1.01 18.70 58.46
N TRP A 15 1.15 17.51 59.06
CA TRP A 15 1.35 16.28 58.29
C TRP A 15 -0.02 15.59 58.11
N PHE A 16 -0.96 16.28 57.49
CA PHE A 16 -2.18 15.66 56.98
C PHE A 16 -1.97 15.32 55.51
N PHE A 17 -1.80 14.03 55.24
CA PHE A 17 -2.21 13.33 54.04
C PHE A 17 -2.50 14.20 52.80
N VAL A 18 -1.46 14.50 52.01
CA VAL A 18 -1.68 14.70 50.57
C VAL A 18 -1.90 13.30 49.98
N LYS A 19 -3.14 12.83 50.05
CA LYS A 19 -3.66 11.83 49.13
C LYS A 19 -3.57 12.46 47.73
N ASN A 20 -2.47 12.22 47.04
CA ASN A 20 -2.42 12.43 45.60
C ASN A 20 -3.40 11.43 44.98
N SER A 21 -4.61 11.89 44.66
CA SER A 21 -5.53 11.18 43.78
C SER A 21 -4.99 11.26 42.35
N LYS A 22 -3.93 10.51 42.06
CA LYS A 22 -3.81 9.94 40.72
C LYS A 22 -5.01 9.03 40.58
N GLU A 23 -5.93 9.34 39.67
CA GLU A 23 -6.90 8.35 39.20
C GLU A 23 -6.09 7.07 38.94
N ARG A 24 -6.42 5.98 39.66
CA ARG A 24 -5.79 4.68 39.42
C ARG A 24 -6.20 4.30 38.02
N ALA A 25 -5.35 4.58 37.04
CA ALA A 25 -5.62 4.22 35.65
C ALA A 25 -5.83 2.70 35.60
N THR A 26 -7.07 2.30 35.32
CA THR A 26 -7.49 0.90 35.37
C THR A 26 -7.09 0.20 34.07
N LEU A 27 -6.77 -1.08 34.16
CA LEU A 27 -6.68 -1.93 32.96
C LEU A 27 -8.05 -1.99 32.25
N PRO A 28 -8.08 -2.27 30.95
CA PRO A 28 -9.35 -2.53 30.26
C PRO A 28 -10.13 -3.67 30.93
N PRO A 29 -11.46 -3.70 30.77
CA PRO A 29 -12.29 -4.80 31.28
C PRO A 29 -11.91 -6.12 30.61
N GLY A 30 -12.21 -7.24 31.27
CA GLY A 30 -11.95 -8.56 30.70
C GLY A 30 -12.36 -9.73 31.58
N PRO A 31 -12.26 -10.96 31.05
CA PRO A 31 -12.69 -12.15 31.75
C PRO A 31 -11.84 -12.44 33.01
N PRO A 32 -12.44 -13.09 34.04
CA PRO A 32 -11.69 -13.60 35.18
C PRO A 32 -10.52 -14.49 34.74
N LYS A 33 -9.39 -14.32 35.40
CA LYS A 33 -8.10 -14.95 35.07
C LYS A 33 -7.85 -16.15 35.97
N TRP A 34 -7.50 -17.28 35.40
CA TRP A 34 -7.05 -18.46 36.14
C TRP A 34 -5.62 -18.25 36.66
N PRO A 35 -5.26 -18.75 37.86
CA PRO A 35 -3.88 -18.78 38.30
C PRO A 35 -2.99 -19.47 37.26
N ILE A 36 -1.80 -18.91 37.01
CA ILE A 36 -0.78 -19.40 36.05
C ILE A 36 -1.20 -19.31 34.57
N PHE A 37 -2.37 -19.84 34.20
CA PHE A 37 -2.84 -19.92 32.81
C PHE A 37 -3.44 -18.62 32.27
N GLY A 38 -3.88 -17.72 33.17
CA GLY A 38 -4.63 -16.53 32.78
C GLY A 38 -5.93 -16.92 32.06
N ASN A 39 -6.08 -16.53 30.80
CA ASN A 39 -7.26 -16.75 29.97
C ASN A 39 -7.03 -17.81 28.88
N LEU A 40 -5.88 -18.53 28.88
CA LEU A 40 -5.59 -19.55 27.86
C LEU A 40 -6.64 -20.66 27.79
N LEU A 41 -7.18 -21.08 28.94
CA LEU A 41 -8.19 -22.14 29.02
C LEU A 41 -9.59 -21.70 28.55
N GLN A 42 -9.76 -20.41 28.28
CA GLN A 42 -11.01 -19.84 27.75
C GLN A 42 -10.96 -19.73 26.21
N LEU A 43 -9.87 -20.16 25.57
CA LEU A 43 -9.71 -20.15 24.12
C LEU A 43 -9.89 -21.56 23.57
N GLY A 44 -10.78 -21.69 22.59
CA GLY A 44 -11.04 -22.90 21.85
C GLY A 44 -10.20 -23.00 20.58
N GLN A 45 -10.72 -23.76 19.61
CA GLN A 45 -10.07 -24.00 18.32
C GLN A 45 -10.15 -22.80 17.37
N LEU A 46 -11.04 -21.83 17.63
CA LEU A 46 -11.23 -20.63 16.83
C LEU A 46 -11.04 -19.36 17.70
N PRO A 47 -9.80 -19.03 18.10
CA PRO A 47 -9.52 -17.93 19.05
C PRO A 47 -10.08 -16.57 18.64
N HIS A 48 -10.23 -16.31 17.33
CA HIS A 48 -10.81 -15.08 16.81
C HIS A 48 -12.31 -14.97 17.08
N ARG A 49 -13.06 -16.09 17.11
CA ARG A 49 -14.46 -16.08 17.54
C ARG A 49 -14.58 -15.93 19.06
N ASP A 50 -13.68 -16.57 19.81
CA ASP A 50 -13.63 -16.43 21.26
C ASP A 50 -13.33 -14.97 21.65
N PHE A 51 -12.33 -14.34 21.03
CA PHE A 51 -12.00 -12.93 21.28
C PHE A 51 -13.11 -11.98 20.84
N ALA A 52 -13.82 -12.25 19.73
CA ALA A 52 -14.99 -11.46 19.34
C ALA A 52 -16.09 -11.55 20.41
N SER A 53 -16.38 -12.76 20.91
CA SER A 53 -17.36 -12.98 21.99
C SER A 53 -16.97 -12.26 23.30
N LEU A 54 -15.66 -12.17 23.57
CA LEU A 54 -15.16 -11.37 24.68
C LEU A 54 -15.41 -9.87 24.46
N CYS A 55 -15.17 -9.33 23.26
CA CYS A 55 -15.49 -7.93 22.94
C CYS A 55 -16.99 -7.64 23.10
N ASP A 56 -17.86 -8.55 22.66
CA ASP A 56 -19.31 -8.39 22.80
C ASP A 56 -19.74 -8.33 24.28
N LYS A 57 -19.06 -9.09 25.15
CA LYS A 57 -19.37 -9.19 26.58
C LYS A 57 -18.76 -8.08 27.43
N TYR A 58 -17.49 -7.73 27.20
CA TYR A 58 -16.71 -6.84 28.07
C TYR A 58 -16.54 -5.43 27.51
N GLY A 59 -16.88 -5.21 26.23
CA GLY A 59 -16.77 -3.93 25.56
C GLY A 59 -15.71 -3.90 24.46
N PRO A 60 -15.53 -2.74 23.80
CA PRO A 60 -14.79 -2.64 22.54
C PRO A 60 -13.26 -2.80 22.68
N LEU A 61 -12.75 -2.75 23.92
CA LEU A 61 -11.35 -3.03 24.26
C LEU A 61 -11.33 -3.99 25.44
N VAL A 62 -10.77 -5.19 25.22
CA VAL A 62 -10.73 -6.24 26.23
C VAL A 62 -9.31 -6.56 26.61
N TYR A 63 -9.04 -6.61 27.91
CA TYR A 63 -7.79 -7.08 28.47
C TYR A 63 -7.87 -8.57 28.80
N ILE A 64 -6.85 -9.31 28.38
CA ILE A 64 -6.67 -10.72 28.64
C ILE A 64 -5.22 -10.98 29.04
N ARG A 65 -4.98 -12.09 29.73
CA ARG A 65 -3.66 -12.53 30.13
C ARG A 65 -3.42 -13.92 29.60
N LEU A 66 -2.45 -14.09 28.71
CA LEU A 66 -2.10 -15.38 28.12
C LEU A 66 -0.92 -15.95 28.89
N GLY A 67 -1.20 -16.78 29.90
CA GLY A 67 -0.20 -17.24 30.86
C GLY A 67 0.43 -16.06 31.61
N ARG A 68 1.70 -15.77 31.30
CA ARG A 68 2.44 -14.61 31.85
C ARG A 68 2.40 -13.34 30.99
N VAL A 69 1.82 -13.41 29.78
CA VAL A 69 1.85 -12.34 28.79
C VAL A 69 0.58 -11.50 28.90
N ASP A 70 0.73 -10.19 29.03
CA ASP A 70 -0.38 -9.25 28.95
C ASP A 70 -0.82 -9.07 27.50
N ALA A 71 -2.13 -9.09 27.26
CA ALA A 71 -2.67 -8.97 25.92
C ALA A 71 -3.98 -8.18 25.91
N ILE A 72 -4.26 -7.53 24.78
CA ILE A 72 -5.53 -6.86 24.51
C ILE A 72 -6.09 -7.32 23.16
N THR A 73 -7.42 -7.30 23.05
CA THR A 73 -8.11 -7.51 21.78
C THR A 73 -9.20 -6.47 21.56
N THR A 74 -9.45 -6.15 20.30
CA THR A 74 -10.46 -5.19 19.86
C THR A 74 -10.95 -5.53 18.46
N ASN A 75 -12.22 -5.25 18.21
CA ASN A 75 -12.89 -5.25 16.92
C ASN A 75 -13.60 -3.92 16.65
N ASP A 76 -13.17 -2.85 17.34
CA ASP A 76 -13.76 -1.52 17.26
C ASP A 76 -12.92 -0.59 16.37
N PRO A 77 -13.50 0.04 15.34
CA PRO A 77 -12.74 0.80 14.35
C PRO A 77 -12.00 2.00 14.93
N ASP A 78 -12.56 2.67 15.94
CA ASP A 78 -11.94 3.87 16.52
C ASP A 78 -10.73 3.50 17.37
N ILE A 79 -10.83 2.44 18.18
CA ILE A 79 -9.69 1.91 18.93
C ILE A 79 -8.62 1.37 17.98
N ILE A 80 -9.00 0.69 16.90
CA ILE A 80 -8.03 0.21 15.91
C ILE A 80 -7.32 1.38 15.24
N ARG A 81 -8.03 2.47 14.90
CA ARG A 81 -7.44 3.70 14.37
C ARG A 81 -6.47 4.33 15.37
N GLU A 82 -6.82 4.36 16.65
CA GLU A 82 -5.93 4.83 17.71
C GLU A 82 -4.62 4.02 17.75
N ILE A 83 -4.71 2.68 17.77
CA ILE A 83 -3.56 1.78 17.82
C ILE A 83 -2.68 1.89 16.56
N LEU A 84 -3.29 1.82 15.37
CA LEU A 84 -2.55 1.68 14.11
C LEU A 84 -2.11 3.00 13.49
N ARG A 85 -2.73 4.13 13.84
CA ARG A 85 -2.39 5.45 13.27
C ARG A 85 -1.93 6.44 14.32
N GLN A 86 -2.72 6.63 15.38
CA GLN A 86 -2.47 7.71 16.33
C GLN A 86 -1.32 7.38 17.29
N GLN A 87 -1.16 6.11 17.64
CA GLN A 87 -0.11 5.58 18.52
C GLN A 87 0.76 4.53 17.82
N ASP A 88 1.00 4.71 16.51
CA ASP A 88 1.75 3.75 15.71
C ASP A 88 3.25 3.68 16.11
N ASP A 89 3.77 4.68 16.84
CA ASP A 89 5.09 4.65 17.46
C ASP A 89 5.14 3.69 18.66
N VAL A 90 4.04 3.53 19.38
CA VAL A 90 3.94 2.65 20.55
C VAL A 90 3.70 1.21 20.15
N PHE A 91 2.79 0.98 19.18
CA PHE A 91 2.29 -0.36 18.88
C PHE A 91 2.89 -1.00 17.63
N ALA A 92 3.77 -0.32 16.87
CA ALA A 92 4.34 -0.93 15.67
C ALA A 92 5.40 -2.02 15.92
N SER A 93 5.67 -2.44 17.15
CA SER A 93 6.56 -3.59 17.39
C SER A 93 5.83 -4.94 17.20
N ARG A 94 6.60 -6.02 17.17
CA ARG A 94 6.13 -7.40 17.04
C ARG A 94 6.61 -8.24 18.22
N PRO A 95 5.79 -9.16 18.72
CA PRO A 95 6.23 -10.10 19.75
C PRO A 95 7.23 -11.11 19.19
N ARG A 96 8.24 -11.48 19.98
CA ARG A 96 9.16 -12.57 19.64
C ARG A 96 8.57 -13.91 20.09
N THR A 97 7.87 -14.58 19.19
CA THR A 97 7.39 -15.96 19.40
C THR A 97 8.46 -16.95 19.00
N LEU A 98 8.44 -18.16 19.56
CA LEU A 98 9.40 -19.19 19.18
C LEU A 98 9.30 -19.53 17.68
N ALA A 99 8.08 -19.55 17.14
CA ALA A 99 7.85 -19.78 15.72
C ALA A 99 8.54 -18.69 14.88
N ALA A 100 8.36 -17.41 15.21
CA ALA A 100 9.01 -16.30 14.49
C ALA A 100 10.55 -16.35 14.62
N GLU A 101 11.08 -16.68 15.80
CA GLU A 101 12.53 -16.79 16.00
C GLU A 101 13.16 -17.89 15.13
N ARG A 102 12.46 -19.02 14.95
CA ARG A 102 12.95 -20.19 14.21
C ARG A 102 12.68 -20.12 12.71
N LEU A 103 11.49 -19.67 12.33
CA LEU A 103 10.97 -19.80 10.97
C LEU A 103 11.10 -18.52 10.15
N ALA A 104 11.45 -17.40 10.79
CA ALA A 104 11.69 -16.11 10.16
C ALA A 104 13.10 -15.56 10.48
N TYR A 105 14.10 -16.45 10.43
CA TYR A 105 15.53 -16.10 10.52
C TYR A 105 15.87 -15.22 11.74
N GLY A 106 15.41 -15.59 12.93
CA GLY A 106 15.66 -14.85 14.17
C GLY A 106 14.79 -13.60 14.35
N CYS A 107 13.63 -13.54 13.69
CA CYS A 107 12.84 -12.32 13.48
C CYS A 107 13.65 -11.26 12.72
N GLY A 108 14.40 -11.70 11.72
CA GLY A 108 15.24 -10.88 10.86
C GLY A 108 14.52 -10.41 9.58
N ASP A 109 13.22 -10.65 9.49
CA ASP A 109 12.33 -10.41 8.36
C ASP A 109 11.60 -9.05 8.47
N VAL A 110 10.61 -8.78 7.62
CA VAL A 110 9.83 -7.52 7.61
C VAL A 110 8.50 -7.67 8.36
N ALA A 111 7.87 -8.84 8.29
CA ALA A 111 6.54 -9.10 8.83
C ALA A 111 6.54 -9.23 10.37
N LEU A 112 7.47 -10.01 10.92
CA LEU A 112 7.54 -10.47 12.30
C LEU A 112 8.67 -9.82 13.11
N ALA A 113 9.59 -9.11 12.48
CA ALA A 113 10.65 -8.40 13.20
C ALA A 113 10.12 -7.29 14.15
N PRO A 114 10.66 -7.20 15.38
CA PRO A 114 10.47 -6.04 16.24
C PRO A 114 10.86 -4.73 15.54
N ILE A 115 10.26 -3.62 15.96
CA ILE A 115 10.60 -2.32 15.34
C ILE A 115 12.05 -1.94 15.70
N GLY A 116 12.83 -1.51 14.71
CA GLY A 116 14.22 -1.12 14.91
C GLY A 116 14.90 -0.69 13.61
N PRO A 117 16.18 -0.25 13.66
CA PRO A 117 16.94 0.19 12.50
C PRO A 117 17.00 -0.87 11.38
N LYS A 118 17.28 -2.14 11.74
CA LYS A 118 17.30 -3.26 10.79
C LYS A 118 15.96 -3.43 10.07
N TRP A 119 14.85 -3.46 10.82
CA TRP A 119 13.51 -3.54 10.22
C TRP A 119 13.21 -2.38 9.28
N LYS A 120 13.58 -1.14 9.64
CA LYS A 120 13.40 0.04 8.77
C LYS A 120 14.20 -0.11 7.48
N ARG A 121 15.44 -0.59 7.55
CA ARG A 121 16.29 -0.85 6.37
C ARG A 121 15.67 -1.92 5.47
N LEU A 122 15.30 -3.07 6.00
CA LEU A 122 14.71 -4.16 5.22
C LEU A 122 13.37 -3.76 4.59
N ARG A 123 12.50 -3.09 5.34
CA ARG A 123 11.24 -2.55 4.81
C ARG A 123 11.50 -1.55 3.68
N ARG A 124 12.50 -0.69 3.82
CA ARG A 124 12.89 0.27 2.78
C ARG A 124 13.37 -0.47 1.53
N ILE A 125 14.22 -1.48 1.66
CA ILE A 125 14.68 -2.31 0.54
C ILE A 125 13.48 -2.92 -0.21
N CYS A 126 12.50 -3.48 0.51
CA CYS A 126 11.29 -4.01 -0.12
C CYS A 126 10.53 -2.95 -0.91
N MET A 127 10.34 -1.75 -0.34
CA MET A 127 9.55 -0.69 -0.97
C MET A 127 10.27 0.00 -2.12
N GLU A 128 11.59 0.17 -2.05
CA GLU A 128 12.38 0.96 -3.01
C GLU A 128 12.99 0.11 -4.14
N HIS A 129 13.15 -1.20 -3.95
CA HIS A 129 13.80 -2.06 -4.95
C HIS A 129 12.92 -3.18 -5.49
N LEU A 130 12.04 -3.74 -4.66
CA LEU A 130 11.28 -4.95 -5.01
C LEU A 130 9.83 -4.65 -5.41
N LEU A 131 9.13 -3.86 -4.59
CA LEU A 131 7.69 -3.61 -4.70
C LEU A 131 7.39 -2.20 -5.24
N THR A 132 8.30 -1.62 -6.01
CA THR A 132 8.04 -0.38 -6.74
C THR A 132 7.09 -0.64 -7.89
N THR A 133 6.33 0.37 -8.29
CA THR A 133 5.39 0.23 -9.41
C THR A 133 6.10 -0.17 -10.70
N LYS A 134 7.23 0.49 -11.02
CA LYS A 134 8.06 0.14 -12.18
C LYS A 134 8.51 -1.32 -12.18
N ARG A 135 8.92 -1.85 -11.02
CA ARG A 135 9.34 -3.25 -10.91
C ARG A 135 8.16 -4.20 -11.01
N LEU A 136 7.03 -3.89 -10.41
CA LEU A 136 5.83 -4.71 -10.58
C LEU A 136 5.36 -4.71 -12.04
N GLU A 137 5.39 -3.58 -12.73
CA GLU A 137 5.03 -3.47 -14.15
C GLU A 137 5.95 -4.28 -15.07
N SER A 138 7.25 -4.39 -14.75
CA SER A 138 8.16 -5.23 -15.55
C SER A 138 7.75 -6.72 -15.56
N PHE A 139 6.97 -7.17 -14.58
CA PHE A 139 6.40 -8.52 -14.52
C PHE A 139 4.97 -8.63 -15.05
N ALA A 140 4.40 -7.59 -15.67
CA ALA A 140 3.02 -7.63 -16.18
C ALA A 140 2.80 -8.74 -17.23
N SER A 141 3.79 -9.02 -18.09
CA SER A 141 3.73 -10.14 -19.04
C SER A 141 3.62 -11.50 -18.33
N HIS A 142 4.44 -11.71 -17.30
CA HIS A 142 4.45 -12.94 -16.51
C HIS A 142 3.09 -13.17 -15.84
N ARG A 143 2.51 -12.11 -15.26
CA ARG A 143 1.17 -12.19 -14.66
C ARG A 143 0.08 -12.45 -15.69
N ALA A 144 0.18 -11.86 -16.87
CA ALA A 144 -0.76 -12.12 -17.97
C ALA A 144 -0.69 -13.59 -18.44
N ASP A 145 0.51 -14.17 -18.53
CA ASP A 145 0.70 -15.58 -18.86
C ASP A 145 0.14 -16.51 -17.77
N GLU A 146 0.37 -16.22 -16.49
CA GLU A 146 -0.21 -17.01 -15.40
C GLU A 146 -1.74 -16.88 -15.33
N ALA A 147 -2.29 -15.69 -15.61
CA ALA A 147 -3.74 -15.50 -15.74
C ALA A 147 -4.32 -16.31 -16.92
N GLN A 148 -3.50 -16.55 -17.94
CA GLN A 148 -3.86 -17.38 -19.07
C GLN A 148 -3.78 -18.88 -18.73
N HIS A 149 -2.74 -19.31 -18.02
CA HIS A 149 -2.60 -20.67 -17.50
C HIS A 149 -3.75 -21.05 -16.56
N LEU A 150 -4.16 -20.13 -15.68
CA LEU A 150 -5.32 -20.32 -14.81
C LEU A 150 -6.58 -20.75 -15.58
N VAL A 151 -6.92 -20.02 -16.64
CA VAL A 151 -8.09 -20.37 -17.48
C VAL A 151 -7.89 -21.69 -18.21
N LYS A 152 -6.67 -21.95 -18.70
CA LYS A 152 -6.32 -23.19 -19.41
C LYS A 152 -6.47 -24.42 -18.52
N ASP A 153 -5.98 -24.35 -17.28
CA ASP A 153 -6.02 -25.47 -16.34
C ASP A 153 -7.47 -25.81 -15.97
N VAL A 154 -8.27 -24.79 -15.66
CA VAL A 154 -9.72 -24.97 -15.42
C VAL A 154 -10.40 -25.57 -16.65
N TRP A 155 -10.10 -25.07 -17.84
CA TRP A 155 -10.70 -25.55 -19.08
C TRP A 155 -10.34 -27.02 -19.35
N ALA A 156 -9.08 -27.39 -19.16
CA ALA A 156 -8.59 -28.75 -19.35
C ALA A 156 -9.23 -29.74 -18.35
N MET A 157 -9.44 -29.32 -17.10
CA MET A 157 -10.16 -30.12 -16.10
C MET A 157 -11.64 -30.26 -16.45
N ALA A 158 -12.30 -29.16 -16.85
CA ALA A 158 -13.70 -29.16 -17.26
C ALA A 158 -13.98 -30.07 -18.48
N GLN A 159 -13.08 -30.08 -19.47
CA GLN A 159 -13.20 -30.94 -20.66
C GLN A 159 -13.13 -32.44 -20.35
N LYS A 160 -12.43 -32.84 -19.28
CA LYS A 160 -12.37 -34.24 -18.84
C LYS A 160 -13.62 -34.68 -18.08
N GLY A 161 -14.71 -33.89 -18.15
CA GLY A 161 -15.93 -34.08 -17.37
C GLY A 161 -15.74 -33.83 -15.87
N GLY A 162 -14.66 -33.14 -15.51
CA GLY A 162 -14.09 -33.14 -14.18
C GLY A 162 -14.66 -32.07 -13.25
N GLU A 163 -14.70 -32.44 -11.98
CA GLU A 163 -14.75 -31.50 -10.86
C GLU A 163 -13.41 -30.74 -10.79
N VAL A 164 -13.48 -29.44 -10.55
CA VAL A 164 -12.34 -28.53 -10.43
C VAL A 164 -12.15 -28.20 -8.96
N ASN A 165 -10.99 -28.54 -8.41
CA ASN A 165 -10.58 -28.10 -7.08
C ASN A 165 -9.99 -26.68 -7.19
N LEU A 166 -10.78 -25.67 -6.81
CA LEU A 166 -10.34 -24.28 -6.92
C LEU A 166 -9.20 -23.94 -5.97
N ARG A 167 -9.05 -24.63 -4.84
CA ARG A 167 -7.90 -24.43 -3.94
C ARG A 167 -6.58 -24.71 -4.63
N GLU A 168 -6.51 -25.84 -5.34
CA GLU A 168 -5.29 -26.24 -6.05
C GLU A 168 -4.97 -25.27 -7.18
N VAL A 169 -5.97 -24.93 -7.99
CA VAL A 169 -5.80 -24.06 -9.16
C VAL A 169 -5.46 -22.62 -8.76
N LEU A 170 -6.13 -22.07 -7.76
CA LEU A 170 -5.85 -20.72 -7.25
C LEU A 170 -4.52 -20.67 -6.49
N GLY A 171 -4.18 -21.73 -5.75
CA GLY A 171 -2.89 -21.89 -5.09
C GLY A 171 -1.75 -21.89 -6.11
N ALA A 172 -1.87 -22.68 -7.18
CA ALA A 172 -0.90 -22.70 -8.28
C ALA A 172 -0.75 -21.33 -8.96
N PHE A 173 -1.87 -20.66 -9.27
CA PHE A 173 -1.87 -19.31 -9.85
C PHE A 173 -1.12 -18.31 -8.96
N SER A 174 -1.48 -18.20 -7.68
CA SER A 174 -0.83 -17.26 -6.76
C SER A 174 0.64 -17.61 -6.54
N MET A 175 0.98 -18.90 -6.46
CA MET A 175 2.36 -19.34 -6.24
C MET A 175 3.25 -19.05 -7.44
N ASN A 176 2.83 -19.40 -8.66
CA ASN A 176 3.61 -19.14 -9.86
C ASN A 176 3.85 -17.65 -10.10
N ASN A 177 2.85 -16.79 -9.87
CA ASN A 177 3.03 -15.33 -9.97
C ASN A 177 4.18 -14.87 -9.07
N VAL A 178 4.19 -15.33 -7.81
CA VAL A 178 5.21 -14.94 -6.82
C VAL A 178 6.57 -15.55 -7.15
N THR A 179 6.64 -16.85 -7.45
CA THR A 179 7.93 -17.52 -7.69
C THR A 179 8.58 -17.10 -9.00
N ARG A 180 7.81 -16.72 -10.03
CA ARG A 180 8.38 -16.17 -11.27
C ARG A 180 9.00 -14.80 -11.03
N MET A 181 8.31 -13.93 -10.30
CA MET A 181 8.84 -12.60 -9.95
C MET A 181 10.04 -12.68 -9.00
N LEU A 182 10.00 -13.62 -8.05
CA LEU A 182 10.98 -13.70 -6.98
C LEU A 182 12.22 -14.52 -7.37
N LEU A 183 12.01 -15.66 -8.02
CA LEU A 183 13.03 -16.70 -8.25
C LEU A 183 13.31 -16.95 -9.74
N GLY A 184 12.62 -16.23 -10.64
CA GLY A 184 12.69 -16.48 -12.08
C GLY A 184 12.18 -17.87 -12.51
N LYS A 185 11.36 -18.53 -11.68
CA LYS A 185 10.92 -19.92 -11.89
C LYS A 185 9.42 -20.13 -11.74
N GLN A 186 8.89 -21.00 -12.60
CA GLN A 186 7.52 -21.53 -12.52
C GLN A 186 7.54 -22.94 -11.91
N TYR A 187 6.74 -23.17 -10.86
CA TYR A 187 6.71 -24.45 -10.14
C TYR A 187 5.50 -25.31 -10.50
N PHE A 188 4.39 -24.75 -10.98
CA PHE A 188 3.18 -25.50 -11.32
C PHE A 188 2.81 -25.35 -12.80
N GLY A 189 2.21 -26.39 -13.38
CA GLY A 189 1.79 -26.44 -14.78
C GLY A 189 2.65 -27.37 -15.66
N ALA A 190 2.24 -27.52 -16.93
CA ALA A 190 2.86 -28.44 -17.89
C ALA A 190 4.34 -28.11 -18.21
N GLU A 191 4.76 -26.87 -17.98
CA GLU A 191 6.12 -26.35 -18.26
C GLU A 191 6.90 -26.05 -16.97
N SER A 192 6.54 -26.67 -15.84
CA SER A 192 7.11 -26.42 -14.52
C SER A 192 8.52 -27.00 -14.30
N ALA A 193 9.18 -26.54 -13.24
CA ALA A 193 10.45 -27.06 -12.71
C ALA A 193 10.47 -28.58 -12.40
N GLY A 194 9.30 -29.22 -12.42
CA GLY A 194 9.11 -30.65 -12.20
C GLY A 194 8.17 -30.90 -11.02
N PRO A 195 7.28 -31.90 -11.10
CA PRO A 195 6.21 -32.09 -10.12
C PRO A 195 6.71 -32.37 -8.69
N GLN A 196 7.91 -32.93 -8.54
CA GLN A 196 8.48 -33.28 -7.24
C GLN A 196 9.02 -32.06 -6.48
N GLU A 197 9.73 -31.15 -7.14
CA GLU A 197 10.25 -29.91 -6.53
C GLU A 197 9.11 -28.98 -6.10
N ALA A 198 8.08 -28.86 -6.93
CA ALA A 198 6.87 -28.09 -6.65
C ALA A 198 6.09 -28.62 -5.44
N MET A 199 5.95 -29.94 -5.35
CA MET A 199 5.27 -30.60 -4.22
C MET A 199 6.05 -30.44 -2.91
N GLU A 200 7.38 -30.59 -2.95
CA GLU A 200 8.23 -30.36 -1.79
C GLU A 200 8.13 -28.90 -1.31
N PHE A 201 8.20 -27.94 -2.23
CA PHE A 201 8.07 -26.52 -1.92
C PHE A 201 6.71 -26.17 -1.31
N MET A 202 5.62 -26.64 -1.91
CA MET A 202 4.26 -26.44 -1.38
C MET A 202 4.11 -27.01 0.03
N HIS A 203 4.61 -28.22 0.26
CA HIS A 203 4.56 -28.86 1.57
C HIS A 203 5.34 -28.08 2.62
N ILE A 204 6.53 -27.59 2.29
CA ILE A 204 7.35 -26.76 3.19
C ILE A 204 6.60 -25.47 3.54
N THR A 205 6.06 -24.79 2.53
CA THR A 205 5.34 -23.52 2.71
C THR A 205 4.08 -23.71 3.56
N HIS A 206 3.27 -24.74 3.33
CA HIS A 206 2.09 -25.01 4.16
C HIS A 206 2.44 -25.31 5.62
N GLU A 207 3.45 -26.15 5.89
CA GLU A 207 3.86 -26.45 7.26
C GLU A 207 4.40 -25.21 7.99
N LEU A 208 5.17 -24.39 7.28
CA LEU A 208 5.66 -23.10 7.78
C LEU A 208 4.50 -22.20 8.22
N PHE A 209 3.50 -22.01 7.35
CA PHE A 209 2.33 -21.16 7.63
C PHE A 209 1.54 -21.61 8.84
N TRP A 210 1.30 -22.92 8.91
CA TRP A 210 0.57 -23.50 10.01
C TRP A 210 1.30 -23.28 11.35
N LEU A 211 2.62 -23.46 11.38
CA LEU A 211 3.43 -23.25 12.59
C LEU A 211 3.53 -21.78 12.99
N LEU A 212 3.63 -20.85 12.04
CA LEU A 212 3.64 -19.40 12.30
C LEU A 212 2.31 -18.88 12.84
N GLY A 213 1.19 -19.48 12.42
CA GLY A 213 -0.17 -19.11 12.86
C GLY A 213 -0.60 -19.67 14.22
N LEU A 214 0.13 -20.67 14.73
CA LEU A 214 -0.23 -21.37 15.96
C LEU A 214 -0.08 -20.44 17.18
N ILE A 215 -1.11 -20.39 18.04
CA ILE A 215 -0.96 -19.88 19.41
C ILE A 215 -0.23 -20.95 20.22
N TYR A 216 1.10 -20.98 20.09
CA TYR A 216 1.93 -21.99 20.75
C TYR A 216 1.96 -21.78 22.26
N LEU A 217 1.42 -22.74 23.03
CA LEU A 217 1.35 -22.64 24.49
C LEU A 217 2.71 -22.44 25.16
N GLY A 218 3.81 -22.90 24.54
CA GLY A 218 5.17 -22.70 25.06
C GLY A 218 5.64 -21.25 25.06
N ASP A 219 5.05 -20.37 24.25
CA ASP A 219 5.33 -18.92 24.32
C ASP A 219 4.77 -18.30 25.61
N TYR A 220 3.75 -18.92 26.19
CA TYR A 220 3.02 -18.40 27.35
C TYR A 220 3.31 -19.18 28.65
N LEU A 221 3.65 -20.46 28.53
CA LEU A 221 3.88 -21.40 29.64
C LEU A 221 5.25 -22.09 29.48
N PRO A 222 6.28 -21.71 30.25
CA PRO A 222 7.63 -22.26 30.10
C PRO A 222 7.73 -23.78 30.20
N ILE A 223 6.92 -24.42 31.06
CA ILE A 223 6.89 -25.89 31.22
C ILE A 223 6.46 -26.62 29.93
N TRP A 224 5.66 -25.97 29.08
CA TRP A 224 5.16 -26.57 27.84
C TRP A 224 6.27 -26.76 26.81
N ARG A 225 7.29 -25.91 26.85
CA ARG A 225 8.50 -26.03 26.00
C ARG A 225 9.36 -27.22 26.39
N TRP A 226 9.43 -27.52 27.68
CA TRP A 226 10.22 -28.64 28.19
C TRP A 226 9.61 -29.99 27.81
N VAL A 227 8.28 -30.10 27.87
CA VAL A 227 7.55 -31.35 27.54
C VAL A 227 7.36 -31.52 26.03
N ASP A 228 7.11 -30.43 25.30
CA ASP A 228 6.75 -30.41 23.86
C ASP A 228 5.79 -31.54 23.46
N PRO A 229 4.61 -31.67 24.11
CA PRO A 229 3.77 -32.87 24.03
C PRO A 229 3.25 -33.17 22.62
N PHE A 230 3.15 -32.16 21.76
CA PHE A 230 2.71 -32.28 20.37
C PHE A 230 3.87 -32.25 19.37
N GLY A 231 5.12 -32.20 19.85
CA GLY A 231 6.32 -32.12 19.00
C GLY A 231 6.41 -30.85 18.16
N CYS A 232 5.79 -29.74 18.60
CA CYS A 232 5.75 -28.49 17.86
C CYS A 232 7.14 -27.91 17.68
N GLU A 233 7.97 -27.85 18.73
CA GLU A 233 9.33 -27.32 18.60
C GLU A 233 10.19 -28.21 17.69
N LYS A 234 10.04 -29.54 17.80
CA LYS A 234 10.72 -30.48 16.90
C LYS A 234 10.32 -30.24 15.44
N ARG A 235 9.03 -30.04 15.16
CA ARG A 235 8.54 -29.70 13.82
C ARG A 235 9.10 -28.37 13.34
N MET A 236 9.10 -27.33 14.18
CA MET A 236 9.71 -26.02 13.85
C MET A 236 11.18 -26.15 13.46
N ARG A 237 11.98 -26.94 14.19
CA ARG A 237 13.41 -27.18 13.83
C ARG A 237 13.57 -27.92 12.51
N ASN A 238 12.70 -28.89 12.23
CA ASN A 238 12.75 -29.63 10.96
C ASN A 238 12.38 -28.73 9.77
N VAL A 239 11.37 -27.87 9.94
CA VAL A 239 10.94 -26.91 8.91
C VAL A 239 12.01 -25.83 8.72
N GLU A 240 12.57 -25.27 9.80
CA GLU A 240 13.70 -24.32 9.78
C GLU A 240 14.84 -24.84 8.88
N LYS A 241 15.26 -26.09 9.09
CA LYS A 241 16.31 -26.70 8.26
C LYS A 241 15.90 -26.84 6.79
N ARG A 242 14.71 -27.37 6.51
CA ARG A 242 14.25 -27.60 5.12
C ARG A 242 14.10 -26.30 4.33
N VAL A 243 13.59 -25.26 4.98
CA VAL A 243 13.48 -23.90 4.41
C VAL A 243 14.87 -23.33 4.14
N ASP A 244 15.80 -23.44 5.09
CA ASP A 244 17.15 -22.91 4.89
C ASP A 244 17.90 -23.63 3.77
N ASP A 245 17.83 -24.97 3.73
CA ASP A 245 18.41 -25.78 2.66
C ASP A 245 17.81 -25.40 1.29
N PHE A 246 16.50 -25.14 1.24
CA PHE A 246 15.82 -24.70 0.01
C PHE A 246 16.31 -23.32 -0.45
N HIS A 247 16.30 -22.31 0.43
CA HIS A 247 16.76 -20.96 0.04
C HIS A 247 18.26 -20.90 -0.26
N ALA A 248 19.09 -21.71 0.41
CA ALA A 248 20.51 -21.82 0.09
C ALA A 248 20.72 -22.33 -1.34
N LYS A 249 19.96 -23.34 -1.78
CA LYS A 249 20.00 -23.82 -3.18
C LYS A 249 19.59 -22.74 -4.17
N ILE A 250 18.56 -21.95 -3.86
CA ILE A 250 18.11 -20.84 -4.70
C ILE A 250 19.23 -19.79 -4.85
N LEU A 251 19.82 -19.33 -3.75
CA LEU A 251 20.90 -18.35 -3.77
C LEU A 251 22.09 -18.82 -4.61
N GLU A 252 22.50 -20.07 -4.40
CA GLU A 252 23.60 -20.69 -5.13
C GLU A 252 23.33 -20.77 -6.64
N GLN A 253 22.09 -21.07 -7.04
CA GLN A 253 21.69 -21.08 -8.46
C GLN A 253 21.79 -19.69 -9.10
N HIS A 254 21.35 -18.64 -8.41
CA HIS A 254 21.41 -17.27 -8.92
C HIS A 254 22.86 -16.76 -9.03
N ARG A 255 23.71 -17.08 -8.04
CA ARG A 255 25.15 -16.79 -8.10
C ARG A 255 25.83 -17.42 -9.31
N LYS A 256 25.61 -18.72 -9.53
CA LYS A 256 26.14 -19.44 -10.71
C LYS A 256 25.63 -18.85 -12.03
N ARG A 257 24.36 -18.43 -12.08
CA ARG A 257 23.80 -17.78 -13.28
C ARG A 257 24.53 -16.47 -13.59
N ARG A 258 24.82 -15.66 -12.57
CA ARG A 258 25.57 -14.40 -12.70
C ARG A 258 27.01 -14.61 -13.14
N GLU A 259 27.72 -15.55 -12.52
CA GLU A 259 29.11 -15.89 -12.89
C GLU A 259 29.23 -16.33 -14.36
N ASN A 260 28.21 -17.04 -14.88
CA ASN A 260 28.17 -17.49 -16.26
C ASN A 260 27.72 -16.40 -17.26
N GLY A 261 27.60 -15.14 -16.83
CA GLY A 261 27.19 -14.01 -17.68
C GLY A 261 25.71 -14.06 -18.10
N GLY A 262 24.86 -14.76 -17.35
CA GLY A 262 23.45 -14.98 -17.67
C GLY A 262 22.48 -13.86 -17.23
N VAL A 263 22.99 -12.70 -16.80
CA VAL A 263 22.18 -11.52 -16.45
C VAL A 263 22.70 -10.35 -17.28
N SER A 264 22.07 -10.09 -18.42
CA SER A 264 22.52 -9.10 -19.41
C SER A 264 21.92 -7.69 -19.19
N ASP A 265 20.71 -7.57 -18.63
CA ASP A 265 20.01 -6.28 -18.45
C ASP A 265 19.19 -6.19 -17.14
N GLU A 266 18.97 -4.96 -16.63
CA GLU A 266 18.16 -4.71 -15.41
C GLU A 266 16.68 -5.15 -15.53
N GLY A 267 16.19 -5.28 -16.77
CA GLY A 267 14.82 -5.71 -17.09
C GLY A 267 14.57 -7.19 -16.86
N ASP A 268 15.62 -8.02 -16.88
CA ASP A 268 15.53 -9.48 -16.75
C ASP A 268 15.80 -9.96 -15.31
N MET A 269 16.12 -9.05 -14.38
CA MET A 269 16.41 -9.41 -12.99
C MET A 269 15.13 -9.76 -12.21
N ASP A 270 15.11 -10.97 -11.67
CA ASP A 270 14.18 -11.35 -10.59
C ASP A 270 14.58 -10.68 -9.25
N PHE A 271 13.74 -10.83 -8.23
CA PHE A 271 14.00 -10.15 -6.95
C PHE A 271 15.25 -10.68 -6.24
N VAL A 272 15.59 -11.97 -6.39
CA VAL A 272 16.82 -12.52 -5.80
C VAL A 272 18.05 -11.89 -6.45
N ASP A 273 18.03 -11.69 -7.76
CA ASP A 273 19.07 -10.92 -8.44
C ASP A 273 19.18 -9.50 -7.89
N VAL A 274 18.06 -8.79 -7.76
CA VAL A 274 18.08 -7.44 -7.19
C VAL A 274 18.69 -7.44 -5.79
N LEU A 275 18.31 -8.38 -4.94
CA LEU A 275 18.87 -8.46 -3.58
C LEU A 275 20.37 -8.79 -3.57
N LEU A 276 20.84 -9.64 -4.48
CA LEU A 276 22.27 -9.96 -4.63
C LEU A 276 23.10 -8.77 -5.16
N SER A 277 22.50 -7.80 -5.86
CA SER A 277 23.22 -6.61 -6.32
C SER A 277 23.25 -5.47 -5.29
N LEU A 278 22.47 -5.56 -4.22
CA LEU A 278 22.45 -4.51 -3.19
C LEU A 278 23.64 -4.63 -2.22
N PRO A 279 24.19 -3.48 -1.77
CA PRO A 279 25.25 -3.47 -0.78
C PRO A 279 24.75 -3.90 0.60
N GLY A 280 25.65 -4.47 1.39
CA GLY A 280 25.39 -4.85 2.78
C GLY A 280 25.58 -3.69 3.76
N GLU A 281 25.39 -3.98 5.05
CA GLU A 281 25.71 -3.01 6.13
C GLU A 281 27.23 -2.83 6.28
N ASP A 282 27.64 -1.73 6.91
CA ASP A 282 29.04 -1.41 7.25
C ASP A 282 30.02 -1.42 6.06
N GLY A 283 29.53 -1.08 4.86
CA GLY A 283 30.34 -1.04 3.65
C GLY A 283 30.63 -2.41 3.03
N LYS A 284 29.92 -3.46 3.46
CA LYS A 284 29.98 -4.76 2.79
C LYS A 284 29.51 -4.64 1.34
N GLU A 285 30.23 -5.31 0.45
CA GLU A 285 29.96 -5.30 -0.99
C GLU A 285 28.56 -5.84 -1.34
N HIS A 286 28.08 -6.83 -0.58
CA HIS A 286 26.80 -7.48 -0.79
C HIS A 286 25.99 -7.61 0.50
N MET A 287 24.67 -7.62 0.33
CA MET A 287 23.71 -7.94 1.38
C MET A 287 23.95 -9.34 1.96
N ASP A 288 23.69 -9.49 3.27
CA ASP A 288 23.93 -10.74 3.98
C ASP A 288 22.93 -11.83 3.58
N ASP A 289 23.41 -13.05 3.35
CA ASP A 289 22.60 -14.19 2.92
C ASP A 289 21.40 -14.43 3.84
N VAL A 290 21.54 -14.26 5.15
CA VAL A 290 20.43 -14.45 6.10
C VAL A 290 19.34 -13.40 5.86
N GLU A 291 19.71 -12.17 5.54
CA GLU A 291 18.74 -11.11 5.22
C GLU A 291 18.05 -11.37 3.89
N ILE A 292 18.80 -11.80 2.87
CA ILE A 292 18.22 -12.15 1.57
C ILE A 292 17.23 -13.32 1.73
N LYS A 293 17.63 -14.39 2.43
CA LYS A 293 16.76 -15.54 2.72
C LYS A 293 15.52 -15.14 3.51
N ALA A 294 15.65 -14.24 4.48
CA ALA A 294 14.50 -13.73 5.24
C ALA A 294 13.51 -12.97 4.36
N LEU A 295 14.01 -12.11 3.44
CA LEU A 295 13.16 -11.39 2.50
C LEU A 295 12.49 -12.30 1.47
N ILE A 296 13.20 -13.30 0.95
CA ILE A 296 12.63 -14.32 0.04
C ILE A 296 11.48 -15.05 0.75
N GLN A 297 11.73 -15.52 1.97
CA GLN A 297 10.74 -16.22 2.77
C GLN A 297 9.48 -15.37 3.00
N ASP A 298 9.66 -14.12 3.42
CA ASP A 298 8.55 -13.19 3.67
C ASP A 298 7.68 -12.97 2.44
N MET A 299 8.29 -12.85 1.25
CA MET A 299 7.55 -12.59 0.01
C MET A 299 6.77 -13.83 -0.46
N ILE A 300 7.41 -15.01 -0.45
CA ILE A 300 6.74 -16.30 -0.75
C ILE A 300 5.54 -16.46 0.16
N ALA A 301 5.79 -16.28 1.46
CA ALA A 301 4.79 -16.43 2.46
C ALA A 301 3.64 -15.45 2.25
N ALA A 302 3.92 -14.15 2.28
CA ALA A 302 2.89 -13.13 2.34
C ALA A 302 2.03 -13.06 1.08
N ALA A 303 2.56 -13.39 -0.10
CA ALA A 303 1.87 -13.15 -1.37
C ALA A 303 1.15 -14.37 -1.94
N THR A 304 1.55 -15.60 -1.56
CA THR A 304 0.95 -16.83 -2.11
C THR A 304 -0.37 -17.19 -1.42
N ASP A 305 -0.33 -17.52 -0.13
CA ASP A 305 -1.50 -18.12 0.55
C ASP A 305 -2.63 -17.10 0.77
N THR A 306 -2.30 -15.85 1.08
CA THR A 306 -3.28 -14.78 1.34
C THR A 306 -4.18 -14.51 0.13
N SER A 307 -3.60 -14.46 -1.08
CA SER A 307 -4.31 -14.22 -2.33
C SER A 307 -5.16 -15.43 -2.71
N ALA A 308 -4.61 -16.64 -2.61
CA ALA A 308 -5.31 -17.88 -2.94
C ALA A 308 -6.53 -18.12 -2.04
N VAL A 309 -6.37 -17.94 -0.72
CA VAL A 309 -7.46 -18.06 0.26
C VAL A 309 -8.56 -17.03 0.02
N THR A 310 -8.19 -15.77 -0.26
CA THR A 310 -9.17 -14.71 -0.56
C THR A 310 -9.97 -15.03 -1.82
N ASN A 311 -9.30 -15.52 -2.87
CA ASN A 311 -9.97 -15.94 -4.10
C ASN A 311 -10.89 -17.14 -3.89
N GLU A 312 -10.48 -18.13 -3.09
CA GLU A 312 -11.30 -19.30 -2.78
C GLU A 312 -12.59 -18.90 -2.03
N TRP A 313 -12.48 -18.01 -1.03
CA TRP A 313 -13.63 -17.47 -0.31
C TRP A 313 -14.56 -16.67 -1.22
N ALA A 314 -14.01 -15.76 -2.03
CA ALA A 314 -14.80 -14.97 -2.96
C ALA A 314 -15.56 -15.86 -3.95
N MET A 315 -14.91 -16.88 -4.53
CA MET A 315 -15.57 -17.84 -5.42
C MET A 315 -16.64 -18.65 -4.68
N ALA A 316 -16.39 -19.08 -3.45
CA ALA A 316 -17.38 -19.81 -2.65
C ALA A 316 -18.65 -18.98 -2.45
N GLU A 317 -18.51 -17.72 -2.04
CA GLU A 317 -19.64 -16.84 -1.77
C GLU A 317 -20.36 -16.41 -3.05
N VAL A 318 -19.62 -16.10 -4.12
CA VAL A 318 -20.23 -15.74 -5.42
C VAL A 318 -21.04 -16.91 -5.98
N ILE A 319 -20.54 -18.15 -5.92
CA ILE A 319 -21.28 -19.32 -6.40
C ILE A 319 -22.49 -19.61 -5.50
N LYS A 320 -22.34 -19.45 -4.18
CA LYS A 320 -23.43 -19.60 -3.21
C LYS A 320 -24.56 -18.58 -3.42
N HIS A 321 -24.25 -17.42 -4.02
CA HIS A 321 -25.19 -16.34 -4.32
C HIS A 321 -25.33 -16.06 -5.84
N PRO A 322 -26.16 -16.84 -6.57
CA PRO A 322 -26.26 -16.74 -8.04
C PRO A 322 -26.62 -15.35 -8.59
N HIS A 323 -27.28 -14.50 -7.80
CA HIS A 323 -27.59 -13.13 -8.20
C HIS A 323 -26.32 -12.24 -8.24
N VAL A 324 -25.40 -12.42 -7.29
CA VAL A 324 -24.09 -11.77 -7.28
C VAL A 324 -23.25 -12.24 -8.46
N LEU A 325 -23.21 -13.56 -8.70
CA LEU A 325 -22.51 -14.13 -9.86
C LEU A 325 -22.99 -13.49 -11.16
N LYS A 326 -24.30 -13.46 -11.40
CA LYS A 326 -24.88 -12.84 -12.61
C LYS A 326 -24.51 -11.37 -12.74
N LYS A 327 -24.54 -10.61 -11.65
CA LYS A 327 -24.22 -9.18 -11.67
C LYS A 327 -22.73 -8.91 -11.95
N ALA A 328 -21.82 -9.72 -11.39
CA ALA A 328 -20.40 -9.66 -11.72
C ALA A 328 -20.12 -10.01 -13.18
N GLN A 329 -20.80 -11.04 -13.70
CA GLN A 329 -20.72 -11.43 -15.09
C GLN A 329 -21.25 -10.34 -16.04
N GLN A 330 -22.37 -9.67 -15.69
CA GLN A 330 -22.90 -8.54 -16.45
C GLN A 330 -21.92 -7.36 -16.51
N GLU A 331 -21.25 -7.04 -15.39
CA GLU A 331 -20.19 -6.03 -15.38
C GLU A 331 -19.06 -6.40 -16.35
N LEU A 332 -18.56 -7.63 -16.28
CA LEU A 332 -17.51 -8.12 -17.18
C LEU A 332 -17.93 -8.09 -18.65
N ASP A 333 -19.15 -8.51 -18.96
CA ASP A 333 -19.70 -8.49 -20.31
C ASP A 333 -19.85 -7.05 -20.84
N THR A 334 -20.16 -6.10 -19.96
CA THR A 334 -20.33 -4.68 -20.33
C THR A 334 -18.98 -3.99 -20.58
N ILE A 335 -18.00 -4.22 -19.72
CA ILE A 335 -16.70 -3.54 -19.76
C ILE A 335 -15.75 -4.20 -20.77
N VAL A 336 -15.73 -5.53 -20.81
CA VAL A 336 -14.75 -6.31 -21.59
C VAL A 336 -15.37 -6.86 -22.87
N GLY A 337 -16.60 -7.36 -22.78
CA GLY A 337 -17.31 -8.01 -23.88
C GLY A 337 -16.82 -9.44 -24.17
N PRO A 338 -17.56 -10.19 -25.01
CA PRO A 338 -17.34 -11.63 -25.22
C PRO A 338 -16.20 -11.96 -26.20
N ASN A 339 -15.59 -10.96 -26.85
CA ASN A 339 -14.67 -11.15 -27.97
C ASN A 339 -13.19 -11.18 -27.58
N ARG A 340 -12.88 -10.96 -26.29
CA ARG A 340 -11.52 -11.02 -25.74
C ARG A 340 -11.57 -11.45 -24.28
N MET A 341 -10.44 -11.88 -23.73
CA MET A 341 -10.32 -12.08 -22.28
C MET A 341 -9.99 -10.76 -21.57
N VAL A 342 -10.36 -10.71 -20.29
CA VAL A 342 -10.06 -9.58 -19.40
C VAL A 342 -8.56 -9.44 -19.17
N GLN A 343 -8.05 -8.22 -19.17
CA GLN A 343 -6.63 -7.88 -18.96
C GLN A 343 -6.47 -6.97 -17.74
N GLU A 344 -5.23 -6.84 -17.23
CA GLU A 344 -4.96 -6.01 -16.03
C GLU A 344 -5.48 -4.57 -16.13
N PRO A 345 -5.36 -3.86 -17.27
CA PRO A 345 -5.90 -2.49 -17.40
C PRO A 345 -7.42 -2.41 -17.23
N ASP A 346 -8.17 -3.49 -17.47
CA ASP A 346 -9.63 -3.50 -17.30
C ASP A 346 -10.02 -3.46 -15.81
N LEU A 347 -9.14 -3.90 -14.90
CA LEU A 347 -9.47 -4.12 -13.48
C LEU A 347 -9.86 -2.84 -12.75
N VAL A 348 -9.41 -1.67 -13.20
CA VAL A 348 -9.74 -0.38 -12.61
C VAL A 348 -11.23 -0.02 -12.82
N HIS A 349 -11.87 -0.60 -13.84
CA HIS A 349 -13.26 -0.33 -14.21
C HIS A 349 -14.26 -1.35 -13.62
N LEU A 350 -13.79 -2.42 -12.98
CA LEU A 350 -14.63 -3.49 -12.44
C LEU A 350 -15.04 -3.20 -10.99
N ASN A 351 -15.91 -2.21 -10.80
CA ASN A 351 -16.32 -1.72 -9.48
C ASN A 351 -17.12 -2.75 -8.67
N TYR A 352 -18.02 -3.50 -9.29
CA TYR A 352 -18.79 -4.53 -8.61
C TYR A 352 -17.91 -5.70 -8.20
N LEU A 353 -16.94 -6.10 -9.04
CA LEU A 353 -15.93 -7.07 -8.66
C LEU A 353 -15.11 -6.61 -7.44
N ARG A 354 -14.77 -5.31 -7.36
CA ARG A 354 -14.09 -4.73 -6.19
C ARG A 354 -14.99 -4.71 -4.95
N CYS A 355 -16.31 -4.54 -5.12
CA CYS A 355 -17.28 -4.71 -4.04
C CYS A 355 -17.32 -6.15 -3.52
N ILE A 356 -17.28 -7.16 -4.41
CA ILE A 356 -17.19 -8.58 -4.04
C ILE A 356 -15.95 -8.84 -3.21
N VAL A 357 -14.80 -8.29 -3.62
CA VAL A 357 -13.53 -8.43 -2.88
C VAL A 357 -13.61 -7.76 -1.51
N ARG A 358 -14.16 -6.55 -1.41
CA ARG A 358 -14.36 -5.87 -0.11
C ARG A 358 -15.28 -6.66 0.81
N GLU A 359 -16.38 -7.18 0.29
CA GLU A 359 -17.32 -7.98 1.09
C GLU A 359 -16.72 -9.32 1.51
N THR A 360 -15.90 -9.92 0.66
CA THR A 360 -15.09 -11.09 1.01
C THR A 360 -14.13 -10.76 2.15
N PHE A 361 -13.42 -9.62 2.12
CA PHE A 361 -12.55 -9.23 3.25
C PHE A 361 -13.31 -8.90 4.53
N ARG A 362 -14.56 -8.42 4.44
CA ARG A 362 -15.42 -8.20 5.59
C ARG A 362 -15.78 -9.54 6.25
N MET A 363 -16.31 -10.48 5.48
CA MET A 363 -16.80 -11.76 6.03
C MET A 363 -15.68 -12.76 6.29
N HIS A 364 -14.72 -12.85 5.40
CA HIS A 364 -13.67 -13.87 5.34
C HIS A 364 -12.30 -13.22 5.19
N PRO A 365 -11.84 -12.41 6.16
CA PRO A 365 -10.53 -11.79 6.07
C PRO A 365 -9.44 -12.85 5.96
N ALA A 366 -8.46 -12.64 5.07
CA ALA A 366 -7.40 -13.61 4.81
C ALA A 366 -6.71 -14.07 6.10
N GLY A 367 -6.44 -13.15 7.04
CA GLY A 367 -6.06 -13.44 8.42
C GLY A 367 -7.17 -13.01 9.39
N PRO A 368 -7.56 -13.84 10.37
CA PRO A 368 -8.65 -13.54 11.29
C PRO A 368 -8.25 -12.50 12.36
N PHE A 369 -6.94 -12.42 12.62
CA PHE A 369 -6.29 -11.29 13.25
C PHE A 369 -5.35 -10.65 12.24
N LEU A 370 -5.09 -9.35 12.40
CA LEU A 370 -3.83 -8.80 11.88
C LEU A 370 -2.66 -9.49 12.59
N ILE A 371 -1.47 -9.51 11.96
CA ILE A 371 -0.26 -9.98 12.64
C ILE A 371 -0.17 -9.25 14.00
N PRO A 372 0.01 -9.97 15.13
CA PRO A 372 -0.04 -9.37 16.45
C PRO A 372 0.97 -8.22 16.60
N HIS A 373 0.51 -7.13 17.21
CA HIS A 373 1.34 -5.98 17.57
C HIS A 373 1.83 -6.12 19.02
N GLU A 374 2.84 -5.36 19.41
CA GLU A 374 3.33 -5.32 20.79
C GLU A 374 3.67 -3.87 21.20
N SER A 375 3.23 -3.46 22.39
CA SER A 375 3.55 -2.13 22.92
C SER A 375 5.02 -2.06 23.36
N ILE A 376 5.73 -1.02 22.92
CA ILE A 376 7.13 -0.80 23.34
C ILE A 376 7.27 -0.05 24.67
N ARG A 377 6.20 0.62 25.10
CA ARG A 377 6.14 1.41 26.34
C ARG A 377 4.69 1.45 26.86
N PRO A 378 4.48 1.73 28.15
CA PRO A 378 3.14 1.88 28.68
C PRO A 378 2.43 3.08 28.06
N THR A 379 1.12 2.99 27.88
CA THR A 379 0.29 4.05 27.30
C THR A 379 -1.14 3.98 27.82
N THR A 380 -2.02 4.81 27.26
CA THR A 380 -3.46 4.75 27.47
C THR A 380 -4.20 4.56 26.15
N ILE A 381 -5.24 3.74 26.14
CA ILE A 381 -6.19 3.62 25.02
C ILE A 381 -7.59 3.78 25.60
N ASN A 382 -8.39 4.69 25.03
CA ASN A 382 -9.76 4.93 25.48
C ASN A 382 -9.89 5.11 27.02
N GLY A 383 -8.94 5.86 27.61
CA GLY A 383 -8.87 6.11 29.07
C GLY A 383 -8.33 4.96 29.94
N TYR A 384 -8.10 3.77 29.38
CA TYR A 384 -7.54 2.63 30.10
C TYR A 384 -6.02 2.59 30.02
N TYR A 385 -5.36 2.17 31.10
CA TYR A 385 -3.92 1.94 31.13
C TYR A 385 -3.55 0.65 30.42
N ILE A 386 -2.54 0.73 29.54
CA ILE A 386 -1.96 -0.39 28.81
C ILE A 386 -0.48 -0.53 29.23
N PRO A 387 -0.07 -1.65 29.86
CA PRO A 387 1.33 -1.92 30.18
C PRO A 387 2.24 -1.98 28.94
N ASP A 388 3.55 -1.86 29.14
CA ASP A 388 4.52 -2.20 28.10
C ASP A 388 4.51 -3.70 27.81
N ARG A 389 5.03 -4.09 26.63
CA ARG A 389 5.07 -5.48 26.15
C ARG A 389 3.69 -6.16 26.13
N THR A 390 2.62 -5.37 26.03
CA THR A 390 1.27 -5.88 25.85
C THR A 390 1.09 -6.30 24.40
N ARG A 391 0.70 -7.55 24.19
CA ARG A 391 0.39 -8.09 22.86
C ARG A 391 -0.99 -7.63 22.42
N VAL A 392 -1.12 -7.16 21.18
CA VAL A 392 -2.35 -6.59 20.66
C VAL A 392 -2.88 -7.46 19.52
N PHE A 393 -4.08 -8.00 19.71
CA PHE A 393 -4.81 -8.81 18.74
C PHE A 393 -5.95 -7.98 18.13
N ILE A 394 -5.71 -7.39 16.97
CA ILE A 394 -6.73 -6.69 16.20
C ILE A 394 -7.55 -7.76 15.44
N ASN A 395 -8.81 -7.91 15.84
CA ASN A 395 -9.70 -8.96 15.35
C ASN A 395 -10.48 -8.49 14.13
N THR A 396 -9.93 -8.75 12.94
CA THR A 396 -10.55 -8.38 11.66
C THR A 396 -11.80 -9.20 11.37
N HIS A 397 -11.84 -10.47 11.79
CA HIS A 397 -13.03 -11.31 11.67
C HIS A 397 -14.19 -10.76 12.52
N GLY A 398 -13.90 -10.38 13.77
CA GLY A 398 -14.86 -9.74 14.66
C GLY A 398 -15.26 -8.34 14.19
N LEU A 399 -14.34 -7.59 13.58
CA LEU A 399 -14.62 -6.25 13.02
C LEU A 399 -15.64 -6.36 11.88
N GLY A 400 -15.45 -7.33 10.97
CA GLY A 400 -16.37 -7.57 9.87
C GLY A 400 -17.77 -8.01 10.28
N ARG A 401 -17.94 -8.48 11.52
CA ARG A 401 -19.21 -8.93 12.12
C ARG A 401 -19.72 -8.05 13.26
N ASN A 402 -19.11 -6.88 13.45
CA ASN A 402 -19.51 -5.97 14.51
C ASN A 402 -20.86 -5.31 14.18
N THR A 403 -21.91 -5.71 14.88
CA THR A 403 -23.30 -5.27 14.68
C THR A 403 -23.54 -3.79 14.99
N LYS A 404 -22.57 -3.10 15.59
CA LYS A 404 -22.64 -1.64 15.79
C LYS A 404 -22.28 -0.85 14.53
N ILE A 405 -21.61 -1.48 13.56
CA ILE A 405 -21.10 -0.81 12.34
C ILE A 405 -21.63 -1.39 11.04
N TRP A 406 -22.20 -2.59 11.07
CA TRP A 406 -22.73 -3.34 9.93
C TRP A 406 -24.14 -3.85 10.24
N ASP A 407 -25.06 -3.65 9.29
CA ASP A 407 -26.35 -4.33 9.25
C ASP A 407 -26.21 -5.70 8.59
N SER A 408 -27.06 -6.67 8.96
CA SER A 408 -27.11 -8.02 8.37
C SER A 408 -25.72 -8.68 8.22
N VAL A 409 -24.98 -8.79 9.33
CA VAL A 409 -23.56 -9.18 9.36
C VAL A 409 -23.25 -10.54 8.73
N ASP A 410 -24.21 -11.45 8.69
CA ASP A 410 -24.07 -12.80 8.16
C ASP A 410 -24.46 -12.94 6.68
N GLU A 411 -25.00 -11.88 6.06
CA GLU A 411 -25.38 -11.87 4.65
C GLU A 411 -24.22 -11.38 3.77
N PHE A 412 -23.97 -12.08 2.66
CA PHE A 412 -22.98 -11.66 1.67
C PHE A 412 -23.62 -10.69 0.67
N GLU A 413 -23.46 -9.39 0.92
CA GLU A 413 -24.08 -8.34 0.11
C GLU A 413 -23.02 -7.35 -0.40
N PRO A 414 -22.38 -7.61 -1.55
CA PRO A 414 -21.37 -6.71 -2.14
C PRO A 414 -21.87 -5.28 -2.37
N ASP A 415 -23.15 -5.13 -2.71
CA ASP A 415 -23.81 -3.87 -3.03
C ASP A 415 -23.65 -2.79 -1.93
N ARG A 416 -23.45 -3.18 -0.67
CA ARG A 416 -23.22 -2.24 0.44
C ARG A 416 -21.91 -1.45 0.33
N HIS A 417 -20.98 -1.91 -0.51
CA HIS A 417 -19.71 -1.21 -0.77
C HIS A 417 -19.76 -0.28 -1.97
N LEU A 418 -20.88 -0.24 -2.71
CA LEU A 418 -21.03 0.68 -3.82
C LEU A 418 -21.14 2.12 -3.31
N PRO A 419 -20.27 3.03 -3.74
CA PRO A 419 -20.35 4.42 -3.33
C PRO A 419 -21.52 5.10 -4.06
N ALA A 420 -22.21 5.98 -3.35
CA ALA A 420 -23.40 6.68 -3.86
C ALA A 420 -23.10 7.59 -5.06
N ASP A 421 -21.86 8.07 -5.18
CA ASP A 421 -21.39 8.94 -6.25
C ASP A 421 -20.86 8.17 -7.49
N GLY A 422 -20.86 6.83 -7.44
CA GLY A 422 -20.33 5.99 -8.51
C GLY A 422 -18.80 6.00 -8.64
N SER A 423 -18.08 6.57 -7.67
CA SER A 423 -16.62 6.56 -7.63
C SER A 423 -16.04 5.15 -7.57
N ARG A 424 -14.73 5.03 -7.80
CA ARG A 424 -14.07 3.74 -7.75
C ARG A 424 -14.07 3.17 -6.33
N VAL A 425 -14.41 1.90 -6.22
CA VAL A 425 -14.41 1.18 -4.94
C VAL A 425 -12.97 0.90 -4.51
N GLU A 426 -12.49 1.52 -3.44
CA GLU A 426 -11.14 1.22 -2.93
C GLU A 426 -11.12 -0.04 -2.08
N ILE A 427 -10.25 -1.02 -2.35
CA ILE A 427 -10.21 -2.27 -1.56
C ILE A 427 -9.55 -2.03 -0.19
N SER A 428 -8.62 -1.09 -0.10
CA SER A 428 -7.94 -0.76 1.16
C SER A 428 -8.89 -0.17 2.22
N HIS A 429 -8.38 -0.01 3.44
CA HIS A 429 -9.14 0.62 4.52
C HIS A 429 -9.55 2.06 4.15
N GLY A 430 -10.78 2.43 4.49
CA GLY A 430 -11.26 3.80 4.40
C GLY A 430 -10.82 4.64 5.61
N ALA A 431 -11.30 5.89 5.67
CA ALA A 431 -11.17 6.72 6.88
C ALA A 431 -11.95 6.16 8.08
N ASP A 432 -12.97 5.34 7.81
CA ASP A 432 -13.85 4.70 8.77
C ASP A 432 -13.24 3.47 9.47
N PHE A 433 -12.17 2.88 8.93
CA PHE A 433 -11.51 1.67 9.47
C PHE A 433 -12.43 0.45 9.60
N LYS A 434 -13.56 0.41 8.87
CA LYS A 434 -14.53 -0.70 8.96
C LYS A 434 -14.03 -2.02 8.35
N ILE A 435 -13.06 -1.95 7.44
CA ILE A 435 -12.39 -3.12 6.84
C ILE A 435 -10.89 -2.82 6.78
N LEU A 436 -10.07 -3.82 7.12
CA LEU A 436 -8.61 -3.69 7.22
C LEU A 436 -7.89 -4.83 6.49
N PRO A 437 -8.06 -4.98 5.16
CA PRO A 437 -7.50 -6.12 4.44
C PRO A 437 -5.97 -6.10 4.42
N PHE A 438 -5.37 -4.91 4.47
CA PHE A 438 -3.93 -4.69 4.35
C PHE A 438 -3.31 -3.96 5.55
N SER A 439 -4.00 -3.97 6.71
CA SER A 439 -3.61 -3.19 7.90
C SER A 439 -3.48 -1.68 7.62
N ALA A 440 -2.90 -0.91 8.56
CA ALA A 440 -2.66 0.53 8.47
C ALA A 440 -1.36 0.94 9.20
N GLY A 441 -0.96 2.20 9.05
CA GLY A 441 0.21 2.79 9.74
C GLY A 441 1.55 2.22 9.29
N LYS A 442 2.57 2.30 10.17
CA LYS A 442 3.94 1.80 9.92
C LYS A 442 4.02 0.33 9.48
N ARG A 443 3.04 -0.49 9.84
CA ARG A 443 2.98 -1.93 9.51
C ARG A 443 1.95 -2.25 8.42
N LYS A 444 1.47 -1.25 7.66
CA LYS A 444 0.66 -1.48 6.45
C LYS A 444 1.39 -2.43 5.50
N CYS A 445 0.64 -3.36 4.90
CA CYS A 445 1.18 -4.35 3.98
C CYS A 445 1.89 -3.66 2.80
N PRO A 446 3.18 -3.95 2.54
CA PRO A 446 3.90 -3.37 1.42
C PRO A 446 3.42 -3.96 0.07
N GLY A 447 2.94 -5.21 0.05
CA GLY A 447 2.46 -5.91 -1.14
C GLY A 447 0.99 -5.67 -1.50
N ALA A 448 0.31 -4.70 -0.86
CA ALA A 448 -1.12 -4.46 -1.08
C ALA A 448 -1.52 -4.24 -2.55
N PRO A 449 -0.78 -3.47 -3.38
CA PRO A 449 -1.12 -3.29 -4.79
C PRO A 449 -1.06 -4.59 -5.58
N LEU A 450 0.02 -5.36 -5.41
CA LEU A 450 0.18 -6.66 -6.06
C LEU A 450 -0.92 -7.63 -5.62
N GLY A 451 -1.22 -7.71 -4.32
CA GLY A 451 -2.29 -8.56 -3.80
C GLY A 451 -3.66 -8.22 -4.37
N VAL A 452 -3.99 -6.91 -4.50
CA VAL A 452 -5.22 -6.47 -5.16
C VAL A 452 -5.27 -6.92 -6.61
N THR A 453 -4.18 -6.76 -7.36
CA THR A 453 -4.11 -7.20 -8.75
C THR A 453 -4.30 -8.71 -8.87
N LEU A 454 -3.61 -9.52 -8.06
CA LEU A 454 -3.72 -10.99 -8.12
C LEU A 454 -5.13 -11.48 -7.78
N VAL A 455 -5.78 -10.89 -6.76
CA VAL A 455 -7.16 -11.24 -6.39
C VAL A 455 -8.14 -10.87 -7.49
N LEU A 456 -8.11 -9.62 -7.97
CA LEU A 456 -9.02 -9.16 -9.01
C LEU A 456 -8.82 -9.91 -10.33
N MET A 457 -7.56 -10.14 -10.74
CA MET A 457 -7.25 -10.82 -12.00
C MET A 457 -7.75 -12.27 -12.03
N ALA A 458 -7.56 -13.01 -10.93
CA ALA A 458 -8.05 -14.37 -10.82
C ALA A 458 -9.59 -14.43 -10.89
N LEU A 459 -10.28 -13.62 -10.08
CA LEU A 459 -11.74 -13.59 -10.07
C LEU A 459 -12.30 -13.13 -11.41
N ALA A 460 -11.74 -12.07 -12.00
CA ALA A 460 -12.18 -11.56 -13.30
C ALA A 460 -12.03 -12.63 -14.39
N ARG A 461 -10.90 -13.35 -14.45
CA ARG A 461 -10.67 -14.42 -15.44
C ARG A 461 -11.67 -15.56 -15.27
N LEU A 462 -11.84 -16.05 -14.05
CA LEU A 462 -12.72 -17.18 -13.76
C LEU A 462 -14.20 -16.85 -14.01
N LEU A 463 -14.66 -15.68 -13.59
CA LEU A 463 -16.06 -15.26 -13.77
C LEU A 463 -16.38 -14.84 -15.20
N HIS A 464 -15.39 -14.30 -15.93
CA HIS A 464 -15.56 -13.96 -17.34
C HIS A 464 -15.59 -15.21 -18.22
N ALA A 465 -14.66 -16.14 -18.01
CA ALA A 465 -14.50 -17.30 -18.88
C ALA A 465 -15.55 -18.41 -18.63
N PHE A 466 -16.09 -18.53 -17.41
CA PHE A 466 -16.91 -19.67 -17.03
C PHE A 466 -18.17 -19.30 -16.22
N ASP A 467 -19.20 -20.11 -16.39
CA ASP A 467 -20.30 -20.31 -15.47
C ASP A 467 -19.91 -21.40 -14.47
N TRP A 468 -20.42 -21.26 -13.24
CA TRP A 468 -20.00 -22.09 -12.12
C TRP A 468 -21.20 -22.73 -11.45
N THR A 469 -21.08 -24.03 -11.17
CA THR A 469 -22.03 -24.77 -10.34
C THR A 469 -21.28 -25.61 -9.32
N PRO A 470 -21.84 -25.86 -8.13
CA PRO A 470 -21.25 -26.80 -7.19
C PRO A 470 -21.09 -28.20 -7.80
N ALA A 471 -20.06 -28.92 -7.38
CA ALA A 471 -19.82 -30.31 -7.79
C ALA A 471 -20.70 -31.30 -7.00
N GLY A 472 -20.66 -32.59 -7.35
CA GLY A 472 -21.37 -33.65 -6.63
C GLY A 472 -22.90 -33.51 -6.52
N GLY A 473 -23.56 -32.70 -7.37
CA GLY A 473 -25.00 -32.47 -7.32
C GLY A 473 -25.47 -31.56 -6.17
N LEU A 474 -24.55 -30.88 -5.49
CA LEU A 474 -24.86 -29.92 -4.43
C LEU A 474 -25.60 -28.70 -4.99
N ARG A 475 -26.51 -28.10 -4.20
CA ARG A 475 -27.10 -26.81 -4.54
C ARG A 475 -26.18 -25.69 -4.06
N PRO A 476 -26.21 -24.50 -4.68
CA PRO A 476 -25.40 -23.35 -4.26
C PRO A 476 -25.39 -23.07 -2.76
N LYS A 477 -26.56 -23.11 -2.13
CA LYS A 477 -26.72 -22.87 -0.69
C LYS A 477 -26.08 -23.93 0.22
N ASP A 478 -25.79 -25.11 -0.33
CA ASP A 478 -25.19 -26.24 0.41
C ASP A 478 -23.64 -26.15 0.42
N ILE A 479 -23.04 -25.12 -0.20
CA ILE A 479 -21.59 -24.86 -0.12
C ILE A 479 -21.22 -24.60 1.35
N ASP A 480 -20.33 -25.44 1.88
CA ASP A 480 -19.77 -25.30 3.23
C ASP A 480 -18.97 -23.99 3.32
N THR A 481 -19.20 -23.21 4.38
CA THR A 481 -18.45 -21.98 4.68
C THR A 481 -17.76 -22.06 6.03
N THR A 482 -17.49 -23.27 6.52
CA THR A 482 -16.69 -23.49 7.73
C THR A 482 -15.24 -23.13 7.48
N GLU A 483 -14.63 -22.39 8.40
CA GLU A 483 -13.23 -21.99 8.36
C GLU A 483 -12.32 -22.82 9.27
N VAL A 484 -11.01 -22.71 9.03
CA VAL A 484 -9.95 -23.22 9.91
C VAL A 484 -9.09 -22.06 10.39
N TYR A 485 -8.72 -22.10 11.67
CA TYR A 485 -7.81 -21.11 12.24
C TYR A 485 -6.35 -21.39 11.87
N GLY A 486 -5.63 -20.32 11.52
CA GLY A 486 -4.20 -20.31 11.25
C GLY A 486 -3.69 -18.87 11.09
N MET A 487 -2.51 -18.72 10.48
CA MET A 487 -2.00 -17.40 10.10
C MET A 487 -2.92 -16.76 9.05
N THR A 488 -3.36 -17.59 8.11
CA THR A 488 -4.51 -17.37 7.23
C THR A 488 -5.73 -18.15 7.74
N MET A 489 -6.91 -17.84 7.21
CA MET A 489 -8.18 -18.46 7.56
C MET A 489 -8.80 -19.15 6.34
N PRO A 490 -8.25 -20.28 5.86
CA PRO A 490 -8.81 -21.00 4.72
C PRO A 490 -10.14 -21.67 5.08
N LYS A 491 -10.90 -22.06 4.05
CA LYS A 491 -12.05 -22.98 4.20
C LYS A 491 -11.60 -24.32 4.78
N ALA A 492 -12.44 -24.95 5.61
CA ALA A 492 -12.19 -26.29 6.14
C ALA A 492 -12.12 -27.34 5.03
N GLN A 493 -13.09 -27.33 4.12
CA GLN A 493 -13.10 -28.16 2.92
C GLN A 493 -12.77 -27.33 1.67
N PRO A 494 -11.89 -27.85 0.77
CA PRO A 494 -11.63 -27.20 -0.51
C PRO A 494 -12.92 -26.96 -1.31
N LEU A 495 -13.00 -25.85 -2.03
CA LEU A 495 -14.09 -25.56 -2.94
C LEU A 495 -13.95 -26.38 -4.23
N VAL A 496 -14.82 -27.38 -4.39
CA VAL A 496 -14.89 -28.25 -5.57
C VAL A 496 -16.13 -27.91 -6.41
N VAL A 497 -15.93 -27.58 -7.68
CA VAL A 497 -16.95 -26.98 -8.54
C VAL A 497 -16.88 -27.51 -9.98
N VAL A 498 -17.93 -27.27 -10.76
CA VAL A 498 -17.97 -27.56 -12.20
C VAL A 498 -17.96 -26.25 -12.96
N ALA A 499 -17.03 -26.13 -13.90
CA ALA A 499 -16.90 -24.96 -14.78
C ALA A 499 -17.53 -25.25 -16.15
N LYS A 500 -18.37 -24.34 -16.64
CA LYS A 500 -18.94 -24.38 -17.99
C LYS A 500 -18.49 -23.14 -18.76
N PRO A 501 -17.91 -23.26 -19.97
CA PRO A 501 -17.49 -22.09 -20.75
C PRO A 501 -18.62 -21.11 -21.03
N ARG A 502 -18.30 -19.82 -20.88
CA ARG A 502 -19.13 -18.70 -21.37
C ARG A 502 -18.55 -18.11 -22.65
N LEU A 503 -17.22 -18.04 -22.73
CA LEU A 503 -16.52 -17.50 -23.89
C LEU A 503 -16.40 -18.53 -25.02
N ALA A 504 -16.29 -18.03 -26.25
CA ALA A 504 -16.15 -18.86 -27.42
C ALA A 504 -14.91 -19.76 -27.33
N ALA A 505 -15.04 -21.03 -27.76
CA ALA A 505 -13.99 -22.04 -27.61
C ALA A 505 -12.64 -21.60 -28.21
N HIS A 506 -12.63 -20.80 -29.30
CA HIS A 506 -11.38 -20.30 -29.87
C HIS A 506 -10.62 -19.37 -28.92
N LEU A 507 -11.27 -18.61 -28.05
CA LEU A 507 -10.60 -17.80 -27.02
C LEU A 507 -10.01 -18.68 -25.90
N LEU A 508 -10.61 -19.85 -25.66
CA LEU A 508 -10.14 -20.86 -24.71
C LEU A 508 -9.11 -21.83 -25.32
N LEU A 509 -9.02 -21.92 -26.67
CA LEU A 509 -8.14 -22.82 -27.42
C LEU A 509 -6.93 -22.08 -28.06
N LEU A 510 -7.05 -20.80 -28.42
CA LEU A 510 -5.93 -19.97 -28.93
C LEU A 510 -4.85 -19.74 -27.87
N ILE A 511 -5.10 -20.16 -26.63
CA ILE A 511 -4.14 -20.14 -25.53
C ILE A 511 -2.81 -20.80 -25.95
N ASP A 512 -2.87 -21.94 -26.65
CA ASP A 512 -1.65 -22.65 -27.06
C ASP A 512 -0.84 -21.90 -28.12
N PHE A 513 -1.50 -21.17 -29.03
CA PHE A 513 -0.80 -20.39 -30.06
C PHE A 513 -0.20 -19.10 -29.51
N ILE A 514 -0.89 -18.42 -28.59
CA ILE A 514 -0.39 -17.18 -27.96
C ILE A 514 0.76 -17.46 -27.01
N LEU A 515 0.65 -18.49 -26.15
CA LEU A 515 1.75 -18.91 -25.27
C LEU A 515 2.98 -19.36 -26.09
N HIS A 516 2.76 -20.14 -27.16
CA HIS A 516 3.86 -20.55 -28.03
C HIS A 516 4.51 -19.38 -28.77
N LEU A 517 3.74 -18.38 -29.19
CA LEU A 517 4.28 -17.15 -29.80
C LEU A 517 5.02 -16.27 -28.80
N ASN A 518 4.54 -16.13 -27.56
CA ASN A 518 5.22 -15.40 -26.49
C ASN A 518 6.53 -16.09 -26.11
N HIS A 519 6.52 -17.41 -25.93
CA HIS A 519 7.72 -18.20 -25.67
C HIS A 519 8.72 -18.14 -26.84
N CYS A 520 8.23 -18.17 -28.08
CA CYS A 520 9.07 -17.97 -29.27
C CYS A 520 9.65 -16.55 -29.35
N LYS A 521 8.93 -15.51 -28.91
CA LYS A 521 9.43 -14.12 -28.81
C LYS A 521 10.51 -13.98 -27.75
N GLU A 522 10.34 -14.58 -26.57
CA GLU A 522 11.39 -14.62 -25.54
C GLU A 522 12.63 -15.36 -26.04
N LEU A 523 12.47 -16.54 -26.66
CA LEU A 523 13.58 -17.29 -27.24
C LEU A 523 14.26 -16.57 -28.42
N THR A 524 13.53 -15.76 -29.22
CA THR A 524 14.12 -14.97 -30.31
C THR A 524 14.81 -13.70 -29.82
N ASN A 525 14.34 -13.07 -28.75
CA ASN A 525 15.06 -11.98 -28.08
C ASN A 525 16.36 -12.52 -27.45
N TYR A 526 16.29 -13.66 -26.76
CA TYR A 526 17.45 -14.35 -26.20
C TYR A 526 18.48 -14.78 -27.28
N ARG A 527 18.03 -15.11 -28.49
CA ARG A 527 18.92 -15.46 -29.64
C ARG A 527 19.52 -14.23 -30.34
N LYS A 528 18.81 -13.10 -30.36
CA LYS A 528 19.29 -11.86 -30.99
C LYS A 528 20.45 -11.23 -30.22
N GLU A 529 20.45 -11.32 -28.89
CA GLU A 529 21.53 -10.80 -28.05
C GLU A 529 22.81 -11.62 -28.15
N ARG A 530 22.70 -12.95 -28.33
CA ARG A 530 23.87 -13.83 -28.51
C ARG A 530 24.55 -13.72 -29.87
N THR A 531 23.95 -13.05 -30.87
CA THR A 531 24.48 -12.99 -32.24
C THR A 531 25.28 -11.73 -32.58
N GLN A 532 25.56 -10.84 -31.62
CA GLN A 532 26.50 -9.71 -31.80
C GLN A 532 27.97 -10.03 -31.42
N ALA A 533 28.39 -11.30 -31.46
CA ALA A 533 29.80 -11.69 -31.39
C ALA A 533 30.20 -12.56 -32.60
N GLN A 534 30.68 -11.87 -33.64
CA GLN A 534 31.44 -12.29 -34.84
C GLN A 534 31.00 -13.49 -35.73
N PRO A 535 31.20 -13.37 -37.06
CA PRO A 535 30.63 -14.28 -38.05
C PRO A 535 31.58 -15.43 -38.43
N VAL A 536 31.02 -16.55 -38.93
CA VAL A 536 31.45 -17.31 -40.13
C VAL A 536 31.02 -18.79 -40.02
N MET A 537 30.40 -19.26 -41.11
CA MET A 537 30.17 -20.65 -41.53
C MET A 537 29.21 -21.54 -40.71
N PHE A 538 27.95 -21.64 -41.19
CA PHE A 538 27.41 -22.95 -41.51
C PHE A 538 26.41 -22.90 -42.68
N LEU A 539 26.73 -23.62 -43.75
CA LEU A 539 25.96 -23.73 -44.99
C LEU A 539 24.78 -24.72 -44.86
N ARG A 540 23.77 -24.45 -45.71
CA ARG A 540 22.92 -25.41 -46.43
C ARG A 540 22.22 -26.52 -45.63
N ARG A 541 20.93 -26.32 -45.40
CA ARG A 541 19.87 -27.23 -45.90
C ARG A 541 18.50 -26.57 -45.73
N VAL A 542 17.58 -26.98 -46.60
CA VAL A 542 16.17 -26.56 -46.71
C VAL A 542 15.93 -25.29 -47.56
N VAL A 543 16.29 -25.39 -48.85
CA VAL A 543 15.48 -24.81 -49.93
C VAL A 543 14.90 -25.99 -50.70
N SER A 544 13.66 -26.37 -50.41
CA SER A 544 12.78 -27.08 -51.33
C SER A 544 11.38 -27.20 -50.74
N LYS A 545 10.53 -26.19 -51.01
CA LYS A 545 9.11 -26.33 -51.38
C LYS A 545 8.44 -24.96 -51.36
N LEU A 546 8.29 -24.38 -52.55
CA LEU A 546 7.08 -23.76 -53.12
C LEU A 546 7.40 -22.53 -53.97
N LYS A 547 6.66 -22.46 -55.08
CA LYS A 547 6.91 -21.72 -56.31
C LYS A 547 6.28 -20.31 -56.27
N LEU A 548 7.05 -19.32 -56.74
CA LEU A 548 6.78 -18.14 -57.62
C LEU A 548 5.29 -17.76 -57.91
N VAL A 549 4.76 -16.55 -57.60
CA VAL A 549 4.85 -15.17 -58.25
C VAL A 549 3.50 -14.79 -58.93
N PRO A 550 3.07 -13.50 -59.14
CA PRO A 550 3.81 -12.22 -59.16
C PRO A 550 3.25 -11.01 -58.36
N LYS A 551 4.09 -9.96 -58.36
CA LYS A 551 3.98 -8.61 -57.77
C LYS A 551 2.92 -7.70 -58.43
N SER A 552 2.40 -6.76 -57.65
CA SER A 552 2.19 -5.35 -58.06
C SER A 552 2.48 -4.38 -56.91
N ARG A 553 3.13 -3.26 -57.23
CA ARG A 553 3.49 -2.14 -56.33
C ARG A 553 2.33 -1.15 -56.18
N PHE A 554 2.13 -0.55 -55.00
CA PHE A 554 2.31 0.89 -54.69
C PHE A 554 1.48 1.37 -53.46
N PHE A 555 2.08 2.32 -52.72
CA PHE A 555 1.57 3.28 -51.72
C PHE A 555 1.34 2.89 -50.23
N SER A 556 2.30 3.36 -49.40
CA SER A 556 2.19 4.21 -48.20
C SER A 556 0.88 4.30 -47.40
N SER A 557 0.93 4.07 -46.08
CA SER A 557 0.78 5.14 -45.06
C SER A 557 0.90 4.61 -43.64
N ASP A 558 1.44 5.45 -42.77
CA ASP A 558 1.65 5.30 -41.33
C ASP A 558 0.37 5.04 -40.54
N SER A 559 0.46 4.21 -39.50
CA SER A 559 -0.32 4.39 -38.27
C SER A 559 0.45 3.81 -37.09
N THR A 560 1.28 4.66 -36.49
CA THR A 560 1.82 4.44 -35.15
C THR A 560 0.67 4.55 -34.15
N HIS A 561 0.36 3.46 -33.46
CA HIS A 561 -0.42 3.52 -32.23
C HIS A 561 0.40 4.24 -31.16
N ASP A 562 -0.18 5.33 -30.66
CA ASP A 562 0.44 6.26 -29.72
C ASP A 562 0.51 5.65 -28.31
N VAL A 563 1.63 4.99 -28.06
CA VAL A 563 2.04 4.43 -26.76
C VAL A 563 2.05 5.51 -25.65
N SER A 564 2.19 6.79 -26.02
CA SER A 564 2.21 7.92 -25.09
C SER A 564 0.85 8.16 -24.42
N LYS A 565 -0.25 7.80 -25.10
CA LYS A 565 -1.60 7.95 -24.55
C LYS A 565 -1.92 6.89 -23.49
N VAL A 566 -1.41 5.67 -23.70
CA VAL A 566 -1.51 4.56 -22.73
C VAL A 566 -0.59 4.80 -21.52
N ILE A 567 0.61 5.37 -21.74
CA ILE A 567 1.54 5.76 -20.66
C ILE A 567 0.99 6.93 -19.84
N ALA A 568 0.28 7.88 -20.46
CA ALA A 568 -0.35 8.99 -19.76
C ALA A 568 -1.53 8.54 -18.87
N GLU A 569 -2.34 7.58 -19.33
CA GLU A 569 -3.43 6.98 -18.55
C GLU A 569 -2.91 6.11 -17.40
N LEU A 570 -1.76 5.42 -17.57
CA LEU A 570 -1.10 4.64 -16.52
C LEU A 570 -0.47 5.54 -15.43
N ASN A 571 0.21 6.62 -15.83
CA ASN A 571 0.86 7.55 -14.90
C ASN A 571 -0.15 8.33 -14.03
N GLN A 572 -1.34 8.61 -14.56
CA GLN A 572 -2.43 9.25 -13.82
C GLN A 572 -3.03 8.34 -12.73
N GLU A 573 -2.96 7.03 -12.91
CA GLU A 573 -3.38 6.01 -11.94
C GLU A 573 -2.31 5.75 -10.85
N MET A 574 -1.02 5.85 -11.21
CA MET A 574 0.10 5.62 -10.28
C MET A 574 0.27 6.71 -9.22
N GLU A 575 0.04 7.98 -9.56
CA GLU A 575 0.11 9.10 -8.61
C GLU A 575 -1.01 9.07 -7.56
N TYR A 576 -2.13 8.43 -7.87
CA TYR A 576 -3.29 8.29 -6.98
C TYR A 576 -3.13 7.14 -5.96
N VAL A 577 -2.39 6.08 -6.31
CA VAL A 577 -2.27 4.85 -5.49
C VAL A 577 -1.11 4.91 -4.50
N PHE A 578 0.00 5.59 -4.81
CA PHE A 578 1.27 5.28 -4.14
C PHE A 578 1.87 6.30 -3.20
N GLY A 579 1.60 7.62 -3.32
CA GLY A 579 2.19 8.65 -2.45
C GLY A 579 3.70 8.49 -2.17
N GLU A 580 4.56 9.23 -2.87
CA GLU A 580 6.00 8.92 -2.88
C GLU A 580 6.77 9.07 -1.54
N PRO A 581 7.85 8.27 -1.37
CA PRO A 581 8.60 8.06 -0.13
C PRO A 581 9.79 9.03 0.06
N PRO A 582 10.39 9.13 1.27
CA PRO A 582 11.48 10.06 1.55
C PRO A 582 12.88 9.42 1.53
N ALA A 583 13.91 10.18 1.13
CA ALA A 583 15.34 9.90 1.36
C ALA A 583 16.00 11.12 2.03
N SER A 584 16.44 11.09 3.30
CA SER A 584 17.76 10.69 3.88
C SER A 584 18.96 11.48 3.32
N GLY A 585 19.85 12.17 4.04
CA GLY A 585 20.26 12.43 5.46
C GLY A 585 21.42 13.48 5.40
N PRO A 586 22.40 13.63 6.33
CA PRO A 586 22.63 13.01 7.64
C PRO A 586 23.12 13.96 8.81
N THR A 587 23.03 13.42 10.03
CA THR A 587 23.88 13.50 11.26
C THR A 587 24.61 14.78 11.73
N GLY A 588 24.39 15.13 13.01
CA GLY A 588 25.29 15.93 13.86
C GLY A 588 24.87 15.90 15.34
N SER A 589 25.68 15.24 16.18
CA SER A 589 25.54 15.03 17.62
C SER A 589 25.67 16.33 18.46
N SER A 590 24.94 16.47 19.56
CA SER A 590 25.52 16.50 20.94
C SER A 590 24.58 17.08 22.02
N ASN A 591 24.78 16.56 23.22
CA ASN A 591 24.06 16.72 24.49
C ASN A 591 24.08 18.14 25.08
N ASN A 592 23.01 18.51 25.79
CA ASN A 592 22.98 18.79 27.25
C ASN A 592 21.56 19.26 27.60
N GLN A 593 20.78 18.47 28.33
CA GLN A 593 20.67 18.43 29.80
C GLN A 593 20.20 19.73 30.46
N THR A 594 19.19 19.54 31.31
CA THR A 594 18.80 20.31 32.51
C THR A 594 18.18 21.70 32.28
N SER A 595 17.08 22.12 32.90
CA SER A 595 16.13 21.54 33.87
C SER A 595 15.27 22.71 34.40
N ILE A 596 13.99 22.45 34.75
CA ILE A 596 13.23 23.12 35.85
C ILE A 596 12.88 24.62 35.58
N SER A 597 11.73 25.23 35.83
CA SER A 597 10.40 25.02 36.44
C SER A 597 9.52 26.18 35.90
N GLN A 598 8.22 26.06 35.59
CA GLN A 598 7.08 26.26 36.52
C GLN A 598 7.24 27.51 37.43
N GLU A 599 6.31 28.47 37.56
CA GLU A 599 4.92 28.59 37.12
C GLU A 599 4.38 29.99 37.51
N SER A 600 3.33 30.45 36.81
CA SER A 600 2.14 31.24 37.27
C SER A 600 2.25 32.50 38.15
N HIS A 601 1.68 33.64 37.71
CA HIS A 601 0.33 34.13 38.10
C HIS A 601 0.01 35.56 37.57
N LEU A 602 -1.29 35.82 37.41
CA LEU A 602 -1.99 36.99 36.81
C LEU A 602 -2.09 38.23 37.77
N PRO A 603 -2.93 39.28 37.51
CA PRO A 603 -2.64 40.48 36.71
C PRO A 603 -3.00 41.81 37.43
N THR A 604 -2.44 42.97 37.04
CA THR A 604 -3.12 44.29 37.20
C THR A 604 -2.45 45.40 36.36
N ASN A 605 -3.30 46.28 35.81
CA ASN A 605 -3.07 47.53 35.06
C ASN A 605 -1.97 48.44 35.68
N ASP A 606 -1.21 49.28 34.97
CA ASP A 606 -1.67 50.38 34.10
C ASP A 606 -0.53 50.92 33.21
N ALA A 607 -0.92 51.76 32.25
CA ALA A 607 -0.24 52.23 31.05
C ALA A 607 1.19 52.82 31.17
N THR A 608 2.07 52.37 30.27
CA THR A 608 2.97 53.25 29.49
C THR A 608 3.16 52.68 28.09
N LYS A 609 2.88 53.50 27.08
CA LYS A 609 3.11 53.20 25.66
C LYS A 609 4.61 52.99 25.39
N LYS A 610 4.98 51.75 25.12
CA LYS A 610 6.00 51.36 24.13
C LYS A 610 5.38 50.21 23.35
N ASP A 611 5.25 50.35 22.03
CA ASP A 611 4.82 49.25 21.17
C ASP A 611 5.70 48.02 21.45
N PRO A 612 5.15 46.92 21.99
CA PRO A 612 5.96 45.74 22.23
C PRO A 612 6.20 45.10 20.88
N ILE A 613 7.48 44.99 20.51
CA ILE A 613 7.96 44.13 19.42
C ILE A 613 7.17 42.82 19.51
N THR A 614 6.34 42.58 18.49
CA THR A 614 5.46 41.43 18.34
C THR A 614 6.17 40.16 18.78
N ARG A 615 5.68 39.54 19.87
CA ARG A 615 6.12 38.24 20.33
C ARG A 615 6.07 37.27 19.14
N LEU A 616 7.20 36.67 18.78
CA LEU A 616 7.29 35.76 17.65
C LEU A 616 6.35 34.57 17.89
N THR A 617 5.44 34.32 16.96
CA THR A 617 4.34 33.35 17.14
C THR A 617 4.81 31.91 17.20
N HIS A 618 6.02 31.63 16.73
CA HIS A 618 6.65 30.30 16.74
C HIS A 618 7.62 30.09 17.92
N ILE A 619 7.59 30.96 18.93
CA ILE A 619 8.47 30.87 20.11
C ILE A 619 7.62 30.68 21.37
N GLY A 620 7.86 29.58 22.07
CA GLY A 620 7.24 29.24 23.34
C GLY A 620 7.68 30.16 24.47
N SER A 621 7.05 30.00 25.64
CA SER A 621 7.32 30.86 26.81
C SER A 621 8.77 30.79 27.32
N LYS A 622 9.54 29.76 26.94
CA LYS A 622 10.94 29.55 27.32
C LYS A 622 11.93 29.80 26.17
N GLY A 623 11.49 30.36 25.04
CA GLY A 623 12.36 30.64 23.89
C GLY A 623 12.50 29.47 22.90
N GLU A 624 11.81 28.36 23.11
CA GLU A 624 11.81 27.17 22.28
C GLU A 624 10.97 27.33 21.01
N ALA A 625 11.41 26.75 19.90
CA ALA A 625 10.63 26.76 18.66
C ALA A 625 9.40 25.86 18.82
N GLN A 626 8.21 26.43 18.65
CA GLN A 626 6.94 25.74 18.82
C GLN A 626 6.02 26.01 17.62
N MET A 627 5.24 25.00 17.23
CA MET A 627 4.18 25.18 16.24
C MET A 627 3.09 26.10 16.81
N VAL A 628 2.57 26.99 15.97
CA VAL A 628 1.49 27.92 16.37
C VAL A 628 0.22 27.13 16.63
N ASP A 629 -0.36 27.21 17.83
CA ASP A 629 -1.67 26.60 18.08
C ASP A 629 -2.77 27.32 17.27
N ILE A 630 -3.53 26.57 16.49
CA ILE A 630 -4.64 27.04 15.67
C ILE A 630 -6.00 26.52 16.13
N SER A 631 -6.07 25.82 17.27
CA SER A 631 -7.29 25.15 17.75
C SER A 631 -8.47 26.11 17.89
N SER A 632 -8.21 27.35 18.34
CA SER A 632 -9.20 28.43 18.54
C SER A 632 -9.58 29.20 17.27
N LYS A 633 -8.93 28.94 16.12
CA LYS A 633 -9.23 29.65 14.86
C LYS A 633 -10.42 29.00 14.14
N GLU A 634 -11.21 29.84 13.48
CA GLU A 634 -12.31 29.41 12.62
C GLU A 634 -11.80 28.81 11.29
N ILE A 635 -12.56 27.85 10.77
CA ILE A 635 -12.32 27.25 9.46
C ILE A 635 -12.86 28.22 8.40
N THR A 636 -11.99 28.66 7.49
CA THR A 636 -12.36 29.54 6.37
C THR A 636 -11.70 29.06 5.09
N LYS A 637 -12.21 29.47 3.92
CA LYS A 637 -11.53 29.28 2.64
C LYS A 637 -10.29 30.17 2.60
N ARG A 638 -9.14 29.58 2.29
CA ARG A 638 -7.82 30.22 2.26
C ARG A 638 -7.29 30.18 0.84
N VAL A 639 -6.80 31.30 0.34
CA VAL A 639 -6.17 31.41 -0.98
C VAL A 639 -4.87 32.17 -0.82
N ALA A 640 -3.80 31.71 -1.48
CA ALA A 640 -2.53 32.42 -1.59
C ALA A 640 -2.01 32.34 -3.03
N ILE A 641 -1.40 33.43 -3.50
CA ILE A 641 -0.72 33.50 -4.79
C ILE A 641 0.71 33.99 -4.52
N ALA A 642 1.69 33.28 -5.05
CA ALA A 642 3.10 33.62 -5.00
C ALA A 642 3.70 33.64 -6.41
N SER A 643 4.84 34.31 -6.57
CA SER A 643 5.59 34.35 -7.82
C SER A 643 7.08 34.11 -7.59
N CYS A 644 7.78 33.72 -8.66
CA CYS A 644 9.22 33.57 -8.74
C CYS A 644 9.67 33.82 -10.19
N LYS A 645 10.92 34.22 -10.39
CA LYS A 645 11.51 34.44 -11.72
C LYS A 645 12.87 33.76 -11.85
N VAL A 646 13.09 33.04 -12.95
CA VAL A 646 14.37 32.35 -13.22
C VAL A 646 15.03 32.92 -14.47
N ILE A 647 16.16 33.60 -14.31
CA ILE A 647 16.92 34.20 -15.41
C ILE A 647 17.84 33.13 -16.01
N LEU A 648 17.73 32.85 -17.31
CA LEU A 648 18.41 31.74 -17.98
C LEU A 648 19.62 32.15 -18.84
N GLY A 649 19.59 33.36 -19.39
CA GLY A 649 20.52 33.80 -20.43
C GLY A 649 20.14 33.27 -21.83
N ARG A 650 20.60 33.96 -22.89
CA ARG A 650 20.11 33.79 -24.27
C ARG A 650 20.15 32.35 -24.77
N LYS A 651 21.31 31.69 -24.65
CA LYS A 651 21.54 30.33 -25.14
C LYS A 651 20.57 29.32 -24.50
N VAL A 652 20.43 29.37 -23.18
CA VAL A 652 19.55 28.44 -22.43
C VAL A 652 18.08 28.77 -22.69
N PHE A 653 17.73 30.05 -22.74
CA PHE A 653 16.38 30.48 -23.09
C PHE A 653 15.94 29.94 -24.45
N ASP A 654 16.80 30.01 -25.46
CA ASP A 654 16.50 29.52 -26.81
C ASP A 654 16.31 28.00 -26.83
N LEU A 655 17.14 27.26 -26.09
CA LEU A 655 17.00 25.80 -25.95
C LEU A 655 15.71 25.41 -25.21
N VAL A 656 15.34 26.13 -24.15
CA VAL A 656 14.08 25.90 -23.44
C VAL A 656 12.88 26.24 -24.31
N SER A 657 12.92 27.37 -25.03
CA SER A 657 11.85 27.78 -25.94
C SER A 657 11.66 26.82 -27.12
N ALA A 658 12.73 26.16 -27.57
CA ALA A 658 12.69 25.15 -28.61
C ALA A 658 12.43 23.72 -28.09
N ASN A 659 12.33 23.54 -26.77
CA ASN A 659 12.25 22.24 -26.10
C ASN A 659 13.39 21.27 -26.47
N GLN A 660 14.62 21.80 -26.56
CA GLN A 660 15.83 21.07 -26.98
C GLN A 660 16.84 20.87 -25.83
N MET A 661 16.37 20.97 -24.59
CA MET A 661 17.20 20.67 -23.43
C MET A 661 17.45 19.16 -23.33
N GLU A 662 18.69 18.74 -23.05
CA GLU A 662 19.08 17.32 -22.97
C GLU A 662 18.22 16.51 -21.97
N LYS A 663 17.75 17.17 -20.90
CA LYS A 663 16.92 16.58 -19.85
C LYS A 663 15.42 16.56 -20.17
N GLY A 664 14.99 17.05 -21.33
CA GLY A 664 13.58 17.06 -21.75
C GLY A 664 12.83 18.37 -21.41
N ASP A 665 11.50 18.28 -21.29
CA ASP A 665 10.60 19.43 -21.11
C ASP A 665 10.77 20.13 -19.76
N VAL A 666 11.49 21.25 -19.77
CA VAL A 666 11.81 22.03 -18.57
C VAL A 666 10.57 22.62 -17.92
N LEU A 667 9.63 23.18 -18.70
CA LEU A 667 8.46 23.87 -18.14
C LEU A 667 7.45 22.87 -17.59
N GLY A 668 7.22 21.76 -18.30
CA GLY A 668 6.36 20.67 -17.83
C GLY A 668 6.87 20.05 -16.53
N VAL A 669 8.16 19.70 -16.49
CA VAL A 669 8.78 19.09 -15.29
C VAL A 669 8.79 20.08 -14.12
N ALA A 670 9.12 21.37 -14.35
CA ALA A 670 9.10 22.39 -13.29
C ALA A 670 7.68 22.65 -12.76
N LYS A 671 6.66 22.58 -13.63
CA LYS A 671 5.25 22.71 -13.22
C LYS A 671 4.83 21.57 -12.29
N ILE A 672 5.14 20.33 -12.65
CA ILE A 672 4.85 19.15 -11.82
C ILE A 672 5.62 19.25 -10.49
N ALA A 673 6.91 19.58 -10.54
CA ALA A 673 7.74 19.72 -9.35
C ALA A 673 7.20 20.78 -8.38
N GLY A 674 6.74 21.92 -8.88
CA GLY A 674 6.11 22.95 -8.05
C GLY A 674 4.81 22.50 -7.38
N VAL A 675 3.94 21.77 -8.10
CA VAL A 675 2.72 21.18 -7.51
C VAL A 675 3.07 20.17 -6.42
N CYS A 676 4.05 19.30 -6.66
CA CYS A 676 4.56 18.35 -5.66
C CYS A 676 5.15 19.07 -4.45
N GLY A 677 5.92 20.15 -4.68
CA GLY A 677 6.50 20.99 -3.65
C GLY A 677 5.45 21.57 -2.70
N ALA A 678 4.36 22.14 -3.23
CA ALA A 678 3.26 22.66 -2.42
C ALA A 678 2.59 21.56 -1.55
N LYS A 679 2.40 20.35 -2.09
CA LYS A 679 1.81 19.23 -1.34
C LYS A 679 2.71 18.73 -0.21
N GLN A 680 4.00 19.04 -0.26
CA GLN A 680 5.03 18.57 0.70
C GLN A 680 5.53 19.69 1.63
N THR A 681 4.90 20.88 1.63
CA THR A 681 5.38 22.05 2.38
C THR A 681 5.63 21.76 3.86
N SER A 682 4.74 21.03 4.55
CA SER A 682 4.93 20.71 5.98
C SER A 682 6.07 19.72 6.25
N ASN A 683 6.51 18.97 5.23
CA ASN A 683 7.68 18.09 5.32
C ASN A 683 8.98 18.83 5.03
N LEU A 684 8.92 19.92 4.25
CA LEU A 684 10.07 20.76 3.88
C LEU A 684 10.34 21.88 4.88
N ILE A 685 9.30 22.44 5.49
CA ILE A 685 9.39 23.59 6.41
C ILE A 685 8.93 23.15 7.80
N PRO A 686 9.86 23.02 8.78
CA PRO A 686 9.51 22.63 10.14
C PRO A 686 8.47 23.56 10.77
N LEU A 687 7.59 23.00 11.60
CA LEU A 687 6.55 23.74 12.34
C LEU A 687 5.44 24.37 11.48
N CYS A 688 5.42 24.11 10.17
CA CYS A 688 4.24 24.31 9.34
C CYS A 688 3.17 23.26 9.68
N HIS A 689 1.90 23.66 9.64
CA HIS A 689 0.79 22.71 9.76
C HIS A 689 0.70 21.87 8.48
N ASN A 690 0.29 20.62 8.61
CA ASN A 690 -0.12 19.85 7.44
C ASN A 690 -1.49 20.38 6.97
N ILE A 691 -1.53 20.94 5.76
CA ILE A 691 -2.73 21.53 5.17
C ILE A 691 -3.23 20.66 4.01
N ASN A 692 -4.50 20.25 4.08
CA ASN A 692 -5.17 19.59 2.97
C ASN A 692 -5.50 20.62 1.87
N LEU A 693 -4.64 20.71 0.87
CA LEU A 693 -4.84 21.58 -0.29
C LEU A 693 -6.01 21.10 -1.14
N SER A 694 -6.96 22.00 -1.39
CA SER A 694 -8.10 21.75 -2.29
C SER A 694 -7.74 22.02 -3.75
N HIS A 695 -6.81 22.95 -3.99
CA HIS A 695 -6.34 23.30 -5.33
C HIS A 695 -4.92 23.86 -5.28
N VAL A 696 -4.10 23.47 -6.25
CA VAL A 696 -2.78 24.06 -6.53
C VAL A 696 -2.65 24.24 -8.03
N GLN A 697 -2.29 25.43 -8.47
CA GLN A 697 -2.05 25.73 -9.88
C GLN A 697 -0.73 26.46 -10.03
N LEU A 698 0.09 26.04 -11.00
CA LEU A 698 1.26 26.78 -11.43
C LEU A 698 1.13 27.17 -12.91
N ASP A 699 1.48 28.41 -13.20
CA ASP A 699 1.63 28.98 -14.53
C ASP A 699 3.10 29.37 -14.73
N LEU A 700 3.71 28.85 -15.80
CA LEU A 700 5.10 29.14 -16.16
C LEU A 700 5.13 29.74 -17.56
N LYS A 701 5.70 30.93 -17.70
CA LYS A 701 5.77 31.65 -18.98
C LYS A 701 7.19 32.08 -19.27
N LEU A 702 7.61 31.89 -20.52
CA LEU A 702 8.88 32.43 -21.00
C LEU A 702 8.72 33.93 -21.30
N ASN A 703 9.59 34.74 -20.73
CA ASN A 703 9.66 36.17 -21.01
C ASN A 703 10.91 36.46 -21.88
N PRO A 704 10.72 36.78 -23.18
CA PRO A 704 11.85 37.02 -24.08
C PRO A 704 12.55 38.36 -23.84
N LEU A 705 11.95 39.29 -23.08
CA LEU A 705 12.51 40.63 -22.84
C LEU A 705 13.72 40.59 -21.89
N ASP A 706 13.67 39.72 -20.89
CA ASP A 706 14.73 39.56 -19.89
C ASP A 706 15.25 38.12 -19.78
N LEU A 707 14.90 37.27 -20.76
CA LEU A 707 15.43 35.93 -20.95
C LEU A 707 15.16 35.03 -19.73
N SER A 708 13.93 35.09 -19.22
CA SER A 708 13.55 34.44 -17.98
C SER A 708 12.34 33.52 -18.10
N VAL A 709 12.16 32.66 -17.10
CA VAL A 709 10.92 31.93 -16.83
C VAL A 709 10.22 32.62 -15.67
N GLU A 710 9.03 33.16 -15.92
CA GLU A 710 8.15 33.71 -14.89
C GLU A 710 7.23 32.60 -14.38
N ILE A 711 7.21 32.42 -13.06
CA ILE A 711 6.47 31.35 -12.39
C ILE A 711 5.48 32.00 -11.43
N GLN A 712 4.19 31.68 -11.58
CA GLN A 712 3.15 32.06 -10.63
C GLN A 712 2.46 30.81 -10.09
N GLY A 713 2.32 30.74 -8.76
CA GLY A 713 1.71 29.61 -8.06
C GLY A 713 0.55 30.06 -7.20
N GLN A 714 -0.61 29.40 -7.33
CA GLN A 714 -1.76 29.58 -6.47
C GLN A 714 -1.99 28.32 -5.62
N ALA A 715 -2.24 28.50 -4.31
CA ALA A 715 -2.66 27.45 -3.40
C ALA A 715 -4.00 27.81 -2.75
N VAL A 716 -4.88 26.83 -2.60
CA VAL A 716 -6.21 26.97 -1.99
C VAL A 716 -6.46 25.82 -1.02
N SER A 717 -7.05 26.13 0.12
CA SER A 717 -7.54 25.13 1.09
C SER A 717 -8.76 25.66 1.86
N THR A 718 -9.47 24.77 2.55
CA THR A 718 -10.45 25.16 3.57
C THR A 718 -9.92 24.70 4.93
N GLY A 719 -9.56 25.65 5.80
CA GLY A 719 -8.85 25.31 7.04
C GLY A 719 -8.66 26.49 8.01
N LYS A 720 -8.10 26.16 9.17
CA LYS A 720 -7.87 27.08 10.30
C LYS A 720 -6.62 27.95 10.15
N THR A 721 -5.72 27.63 9.23
CA THR A 721 -4.46 28.34 8.96
C THR A 721 -4.33 28.69 7.48
N GLY A 722 -3.57 29.73 7.16
CA GLY A 722 -3.35 30.17 5.78
C GLY A 722 -2.46 29.24 4.96
N VAL A 723 -2.47 29.43 3.64
CA VAL A 723 -1.78 28.59 2.63
C VAL A 723 -0.61 29.31 1.95
N GLU A 724 -0.07 30.36 2.58
CA GLU A 724 1.01 31.18 2.02
C GLU A 724 2.28 30.37 1.78
N MET A 725 2.58 29.45 2.68
CA MET A 725 3.80 28.64 2.61
C MET A 725 3.72 27.64 1.46
N GLU A 726 2.54 27.10 1.18
CA GLU A 726 2.31 26.16 0.08
C GLU A 726 2.49 26.86 -1.27
N ALA A 727 1.97 28.08 -1.43
CA ALA A 727 2.18 28.88 -2.63
C ALA A 727 3.66 29.26 -2.84
N LEU A 728 4.35 29.72 -1.78
CA LEU A 728 5.77 30.08 -1.83
C LEU A 728 6.66 28.86 -2.10
N THR A 729 6.34 27.72 -1.50
CA THR A 729 7.08 26.46 -1.74
C THR A 729 6.91 26.04 -3.20
N ALA A 730 5.69 26.13 -3.74
CA ALA A 730 5.41 25.78 -5.13
C ALA A 730 6.32 26.51 -6.12
N VAL A 731 6.36 27.84 -6.04
CA VAL A 731 7.15 28.66 -6.97
C VAL A 731 8.66 28.48 -6.77
N THR A 732 9.09 28.24 -5.53
CA THR A 732 10.50 28.00 -5.19
C THR A 732 11.00 26.66 -5.75
N ILE A 733 10.23 25.58 -5.55
CA ILE A 733 10.59 24.26 -6.07
C ILE A 733 10.56 24.25 -7.60
N ALA A 734 9.55 24.87 -8.22
CA ALA A 734 9.53 25.04 -9.66
C ALA A 734 10.76 25.80 -10.18
N GLY A 735 11.16 26.89 -9.51
CA GLY A 735 12.37 27.63 -9.86
C GLY A 735 13.66 26.82 -9.74
N LEU A 736 13.80 26.03 -8.66
CA LEU A 736 14.93 25.11 -8.46
C LEU A 736 14.98 24.02 -9.53
N THR A 737 13.82 23.51 -9.96
CA THR A 737 13.74 22.53 -11.04
C THR A 737 14.15 23.13 -12.38
N VAL A 738 13.69 24.35 -12.71
CA VAL A 738 14.17 25.06 -13.91
C VAL A 738 15.70 25.21 -13.84
N TYR A 739 16.25 25.58 -12.68
CA TYR A 739 17.69 25.67 -12.51
C TYR A 739 18.39 24.32 -12.73
N ASP A 740 17.94 23.24 -12.08
CA ASP A 740 18.58 21.92 -12.20
C ASP A 740 18.56 21.37 -13.63
N MET A 741 17.45 21.59 -14.32
CA MET A 741 17.27 21.18 -15.71
C MET A 741 18.18 21.96 -16.67
N CYS A 742 18.50 23.21 -16.32
CA CYS A 742 19.23 24.14 -17.19
C CYS A 742 20.70 24.37 -16.83
N LYS A 743 21.17 23.97 -15.64
CA LYS A 743 22.54 24.27 -15.14
C LYS A 743 23.68 23.70 -15.99
N ALA A 744 23.39 22.72 -16.86
CA ALA A 744 24.35 22.20 -17.85
C ALA A 744 24.55 23.18 -19.02
N GLY A 745 23.53 23.98 -19.37
CA GLY A 745 23.57 24.94 -20.48
C GLY A 745 24.18 26.30 -20.12
N SER A 746 24.12 26.70 -18.85
CA SER A 746 24.78 27.91 -18.31
C SER A 746 24.95 27.79 -16.79
N LYS A 747 26.02 28.38 -16.24
CA LYS A 747 26.25 28.49 -14.79
C LYS A 747 25.73 29.80 -14.19
N ASP A 748 25.28 30.74 -15.03
CA ASP A 748 24.87 32.10 -14.61
C ASP A 748 23.35 32.21 -14.37
N ILE A 749 22.67 31.07 -14.20
CA ILE A 749 21.23 31.03 -13.95
C ILE A 749 20.95 31.64 -12.57
N GLN A 750 19.90 32.45 -12.44
CA GLN A 750 19.53 33.07 -11.16
C GLN A 750 18.05 32.87 -10.87
N ILE A 751 17.73 32.49 -9.63
CA ILE A 751 16.36 32.46 -9.12
C ILE A 751 16.15 33.74 -8.30
N THR A 752 15.13 34.51 -8.66
CA THR A 752 14.88 35.87 -8.17
C THR A 752 13.39 36.05 -7.88
N ASP A 753 13.05 37.13 -7.17
CA ASP A 753 11.67 37.59 -6.96
C ASP A 753 10.71 36.55 -6.37
N ILE A 754 11.20 35.67 -5.50
CA ILE A 754 10.34 34.77 -4.71
C ILE A 754 9.57 35.62 -3.70
N ARG A 755 8.26 35.78 -3.91
CA ARG A 755 7.42 36.61 -3.04
C ARG A 755 5.96 36.20 -3.07
N LEU A 756 5.23 36.57 -2.01
CA LEU A 756 3.79 36.39 -1.89
C LEU A 756 3.08 37.61 -2.48
N GLU A 757 2.26 37.40 -3.50
CA GLU A 757 1.53 38.46 -4.23
C GLU A 757 0.15 38.72 -3.61
N HIS A 758 -0.55 37.66 -3.21
CA HIS A 758 -1.90 37.77 -2.68
C HIS A 758 -2.16 36.73 -1.59
N LYS A 759 -2.98 37.09 -0.60
CA LYS A 759 -3.61 36.14 0.31
C LYS A 759 -5.00 36.58 0.74
N SER A 760 -5.90 35.62 0.94
CA SER A 760 -7.25 35.85 1.47
C SER A 760 -7.70 34.73 2.41
N GLY A 761 -8.76 35.00 3.19
CA GLY A 761 -9.33 34.07 4.17
C GLY A 761 -8.77 34.17 5.59
N GLY A 762 -7.78 35.05 5.86
CA GLY A 762 -7.16 35.29 7.17
C GLY A 762 -6.86 36.77 7.45
N ARG A 763 -5.95 37.08 8.40
CA ARG A 763 -5.54 38.47 8.65
C ARG A 763 -4.92 39.07 7.37
N PRO A 764 -5.35 40.27 6.93
CA PRO A 764 -4.84 40.90 5.72
C PRO A 764 -3.34 41.21 5.83
N LEU A 765 -2.64 41.20 4.69
CA LEU A 765 -1.28 41.74 4.58
C LEU A 765 -1.31 43.23 4.96
N MET A 766 -0.47 43.66 5.92
CA MET A 766 -0.12 45.08 6.00
C MET A 766 0.57 45.44 4.68
N LYS A 767 0.01 46.41 3.95
CA LYS A 767 0.54 46.87 2.66
C LYS A 767 2.01 47.27 2.84
N LEU A 768 2.93 46.50 2.29
CA LEU A 768 4.24 47.02 1.92
C LEU A 768 4.01 47.92 0.71
N SER A 769 4.42 49.18 0.82
CA SER A 769 4.28 50.20 -0.22
C SER A 769 4.93 49.70 -1.53
N PRO A 770 4.22 49.74 -2.68
CA PRO A 770 4.75 49.24 -3.93
C PRO A 770 5.69 50.26 -4.56
N THR A 771 6.94 49.86 -4.82
CA THR A 771 7.73 50.45 -5.90
C THR A 771 7.56 49.58 -7.14
N SER A 772 7.10 50.24 -8.21
CA SER A 772 6.92 49.79 -9.59
C SER A 772 5.57 49.14 -9.95
N THR A 773 4.99 49.74 -10.98
CA THR A 773 3.65 49.58 -11.54
C THR A 773 3.57 48.41 -12.51
N GLN A 774 2.64 47.49 -12.29
CA GLN A 774 1.98 46.70 -13.35
C GLN A 774 0.57 46.31 -12.87
N SER A 775 -0.42 46.54 -13.73
CA SER A 775 -1.85 46.37 -13.45
C SER A 775 -2.26 44.90 -13.34
N PRO A 776 -3.19 44.53 -12.45
CA PRO A 776 -3.74 43.18 -12.38
C PRO A 776 -4.66 42.89 -13.57
N ILE A 777 -4.62 41.64 -14.06
CA ILE A 777 -5.55 41.09 -15.05
C ILE A 777 -6.81 40.63 -14.29
N ASP A 778 -7.97 41.20 -14.64
CA ASP A 778 -9.28 40.82 -14.09
C ASP A 778 -9.73 39.44 -14.57
N PHE A 779 -10.36 38.66 -13.67
CA PHE A 779 -11.17 37.50 -14.03
C PHE A 779 -12.59 37.65 -13.46
N HIS A 780 -13.57 37.62 -14.35
CA HIS A 780 -15.00 37.58 -14.02
C HIS A 780 -15.36 36.25 -13.34
N VAL A 781 -15.99 36.37 -12.17
CA VAL A 781 -16.68 35.28 -11.47
C VAL A 781 -18.09 35.19 -12.05
N ALA A 782 -18.42 34.09 -12.73
CA ALA A 782 -19.79 33.77 -13.10
C ALA A 782 -20.45 32.99 -11.96
N SER A 783 -21.37 33.66 -11.26
CA SER A 783 -22.37 33.04 -10.40
C SER A 783 -23.72 33.12 -11.10
N ASP A 784 -24.38 31.99 -11.34
CA ASP A 784 -25.82 31.79 -11.09
C ASP A 784 -26.32 30.48 -11.75
N VAL A 785 -26.76 29.54 -10.92
CA VAL A 785 -27.69 28.46 -11.33
C VAL A 785 -28.85 28.48 -10.35
N ALA A 786 -30.00 28.93 -10.83
CA ALA A 786 -31.30 28.68 -10.23
C ALA A 786 -32.16 27.90 -11.24
N HIS A 787 -32.64 26.72 -10.84
CA HIS A 787 -33.70 25.97 -11.51
C HIS A 787 -35.05 26.69 -11.37
N PRO A 788 -35.98 26.63 -12.35
CA PRO A 788 -36.97 25.53 -12.30
C PRO A 788 -37.65 25.07 -13.62
N ARG A 789 -38.12 23.81 -13.56
CA ARG A 789 -39.38 23.20 -14.06
C ARG A 789 -39.57 22.78 -15.53
N ARG A 790 -40.12 21.56 -15.62
CA ARG A 790 -40.85 20.92 -16.72
C ARG A 790 -42.15 21.67 -17.02
N ASP A 791 -42.50 21.83 -18.29
CA ASP A 791 -43.72 21.30 -18.96
C ASP A 791 -43.80 21.82 -20.42
N ASP A 792 -44.58 21.10 -21.25
CA ASP A 792 -44.98 21.36 -22.67
C ASP A 792 -43.90 21.08 -23.75
N VAL A 793 -43.88 19.94 -24.47
CA VAL A 793 -44.82 19.35 -25.46
C VAL A 793 -45.24 20.32 -26.58
N ILE A 794 -44.74 20.09 -27.80
CA ILE A 794 -45.49 19.76 -29.05
C ILE A 794 -44.61 20.01 -30.32
N MET A 795 -44.46 18.92 -31.07
CA MET A 795 -44.34 18.69 -32.53
C MET A 795 -44.05 19.82 -33.54
N ALA A 796 -43.15 19.52 -34.50
CA ALA A 796 -43.40 19.34 -35.96
C ALA A 796 -42.13 19.68 -36.79
N VAL A 797 -41.47 18.71 -37.43
CA VAL A 797 -41.60 18.34 -38.87
C VAL A 797 -41.14 19.43 -39.85
N ASN A 798 -39.95 19.28 -40.45
CA ASN A 798 -39.72 19.09 -41.90
C ASN A 798 -38.25 19.20 -42.33
N GLU A 799 -37.79 18.18 -43.06
CA GLU A 799 -36.65 18.18 -44.01
C GLU A 799 -36.94 19.09 -45.25
N PRO A 800 -36.15 19.07 -46.35
CA PRO A 800 -34.70 19.28 -46.55
C PRO A 800 -34.42 20.29 -47.70
N ASN A 801 -33.15 20.67 -47.93
CA ASN A 801 -32.52 20.97 -49.24
C ASN A 801 -31.06 21.41 -48.96
N ARG A 802 -30.00 20.69 -49.32
CA ARG A 802 -29.43 20.31 -50.63
C ARG A 802 -28.83 21.49 -51.43
N VAL A 803 -27.52 21.34 -51.72
CA VAL A 803 -26.76 21.72 -52.93
C VAL A 803 -25.78 22.92 -52.85
N GLU A 804 -24.50 22.57 -53.17
CA GLU A 804 -23.38 23.34 -53.77
C GLU A 804 -22.73 24.46 -52.93
N LEU A 805 -21.40 24.49 -52.71
CA LEU A 805 -20.22 24.07 -53.49
C LEU A 805 -19.13 23.43 -52.62
#